data_AF-A6UTH8-F1
#
_entry.id   AF-A6UTH8-F1
#
_cell.length_a   1.000
_cell.length_b   1.000
_cell.length_c   1.000
_cell.angle_alpha   90.00
_cell.angle_beta   90.00
_cell.angle_gamma   90.00
#
_symmetry.space_group_name_H-M   'P 1'
#
loop_
_entity.id
_entity.type
_entity.pdbx_description
1 polymer ?
#
loop_
_entity_poly.entity_id
_entity_poly.type
_entity_poly.pdbx_seq_one_letter_code
_entity_poly.pdbx_strand_id
1 'polypeptide(L)'
;MINIVKKLIGEDKKLVEKGDYYFGMGNYKSALYHYKKALEINEKNEGAKKGINKIHAEMAFKKGIRLTMENNYNRAIALFNEAIRLNKELEPKATEKINLCKKILELRKKADELYEEGDYKDAIVEYKNVLKVFPQDRYSIDKIYKINKLKKIMENIDELLNKIEISYDESIGNEILEKLNKLESIDRNNLKIRKYIETVTSKLVNLEINSKINEGKKLYEDGHYENALAKFNAVIKLDNNNEEAIEYKTKIEKILALRQDSEELYRRGEYNHSLSKLNEILDINPNDEYAKHTIQVVQDMIDLMEEGNKYYINNDFEDAIAIYNEILKLNPKDEHIKNISDQIIKNYLDIIKSITPENYREVYTYKCNPIIEFSPIIFDEYINNLKNLIDDLYEQGNYEKSIEILFYYWELIGGKGIIDGFELESSVKSVKVIKQDKNVAVVGCEYIPKLRYAPMYCIDIQNRQILWKYNVACDSYILKVKDEDIIVGCNLGHVTSVNLNDGSTQWKILTDNNAPVADILIMDKKDGNYDSHMGDVVFAGCKFGYIYALNRDDGKVLWTHKSPHDIIHMKYIKNVLCAASGNPTILSGGGAVYGIDIKTGYILWKYAGNYIYAMEHCMKYNSIIIGTSNEMIYSINGNNGDLLWKYATHNRVIKTISLDKEEDILIAGSGELSNVSKLGSNIYALDLKTGLEKWIHRAKSEGIESTDIVNTKNGKIVMAKGIYKPSLNITPVYIMELNSGKLLWKYRAKGHIRAVNAVNSKNPTGNKHDEIDNFVYDGIRIKYIPHNRPNSITVQNLEILEGHNLSSYNISNDISELLVSDETNNILVGCFDGRVYIFNKNEVENGQFILLQEILKTSPIISELLHDEIKHILDLINQKKPFSNPVKAKRLIDKAKKLLNRNDYYKARELINESRKYTNSNIELDAKLMKKVFEINTWEDVGISFDYIKGDMPLYNLRVTCSDESVKLKYLKFIDKISPGESKMLRLLMLPVYKGKYPLALDVICEDEEGNPLEKKVFEYRITVKSIKSDTDSGSI
;
A
#
# COMPACT_ATOMS: atom_id res chain seq x y z
N MET A 1 141.93 44.66 -34.01
CA MET A 1 143.23 44.57 -34.73
C MET A 1 143.83 43.16 -34.67
N ILE A 2 144.03 42.56 -33.49
CA ILE A 2 144.53 41.17 -33.34
C ILE A 2 143.66 40.14 -34.10
N ASN A 3 142.33 40.13 -33.94
CA ASN A 3 141.47 39.19 -34.66
C ASN A 3 141.43 39.39 -36.19
N ILE A 4 141.72 40.60 -36.68
CA ILE A 4 141.84 40.87 -38.12
C ILE A 4 143.15 40.24 -38.65
N VAL A 5 144.24 40.35 -37.89
CA VAL A 5 145.52 39.68 -38.19
C VAL A 5 145.35 38.15 -38.13
N LYS A 6 144.69 37.62 -37.10
CA LYS A 6 144.40 36.18 -36.93
C LYS A 6 143.53 35.60 -38.05
N LYS A 7 142.55 36.38 -38.50
CA LYS A 7 141.71 36.03 -39.65
C LYS A 7 142.52 36.03 -40.96
N LEU A 8 143.42 37.00 -41.17
CA LEU A 8 144.28 37.05 -42.35
C LEU A 8 145.30 35.90 -42.41
N ILE A 9 145.78 35.40 -41.27
CA ILE A 9 146.65 34.20 -41.20
C ILE A 9 145.89 32.86 -41.12
N GLY A 10 144.54 32.87 -41.20
CA GLY A 10 143.71 31.67 -41.29
C GLY A 10 143.53 30.86 -39.99
N GLU A 11 143.64 31.49 -38.82
CA GLU A 11 143.56 30.80 -37.51
C GLU A 11 142.16 30.24 -37.19
N ASP A 12 141.08 30.85 -37.72
CA ASP A 12 139.69 30.37 -37.55
C ASP A 12 139.45 29.00 -38.20
N LYS A 13 140.02 28.77 -39.39
CA LYS A 13 139.92 27.48 -40.10
C LYS A 13 140.59 26.34 -39.34
N LYS A 14 141.75 26.60 -38.72
CA LYS A 14 142.45 25.60 -37.87
C LYS A 14 141.62 25.20 -36.63
N LEU A 15 140.82 26.12 -36.09
CA LEU A 15 139.93 25.81 -34.98
C LEU A 15 138.74 24.96 -35.41
N VAL A 16 138.22 25.13 -36.63
CA VAL A 16 137.19 24.25 -37.20
C VAL A 16 137.71 22.83 -37.36
N GLU A 17 138.90 22.64 -37.92
CA GLU A 17 139.51 21.31 -38.06
C GLU A 17 139.67 20.60 -36.70
N LYS A 18 140.05 21.34 -35.65
CA LYS A 18 140.06 20.80 -34.28
C LYS A 18 138.66 20.41 -33.80
N GLY A 19 137.63 21.20 -34.11
CA GLY A 19 136.24 20.86 -33.79
C GLY A 19 135.76 19.60 -34.51
N ASP A 20 136.06 19.46 -35.80
CA ASP A 20 135.72 18.30 -36.64
C ASP A 20 136.38 17.02 -36.08
N TYR A 21 137.64 17.13 -35.65
CA TYR A 21 138.36 16.04 -35.00
C TYR A 21 137.64 15.54 -33.73
N TYR A 22 137.26 16.44 -32.81
CA TYR A 22 136.55 16.03 -31.59
C TYR A 22 135.14 15.52 -31.86
N PHE A 23 134.46 16.02 -32.89
CA PHE A 23 133.16 15.51 -33.31
C PHE A 23 133.27 14.07 -33.82
N GLY A 24 134.28 13.77 -34.64
CA GLY A 24 134.58 12.42 -35.12
C GLY A 24 134.87 11.41 -34.00
N MET A 25 135.35 11.87 -32.84
CA MET A 25 135.54 11.03 -31.65
C MET A 25 134.26 10.84 -30.79
N GLY A 26 133.12 11.42 -31.18
CA GLY A 26 131.90 11.42 -30.36
C GLY A 26 131.99 12.30 -29.11
N ASN A 27 133.07 13.09 -28.94
CA ASN A 27 133.18 14.05 -27.85
C ASN A 27 132.52 15.38 -28.25
N TYR A 28 131.19 15.33 -28.26
CA TYR A 28 130.34 16.43 -28.72
C TYR A 28 130.59 17.74 -27.95
N LYS A 29 130.95 17.68 -26.67
CA LYS A 29 131.16 18.86 -25.83
C LYS A 29 132.44 19.63 -26.22
N SER A 30 133.55 18.91 -26.40
CA SER A 30 134.82 19.50 -26.84
C SER A 30 134.74 20.00 -28.28
N ALA A 31 134.03 19.27 -29.16
CA ALA A 31 133.79 19.69 -30.53
C ALA A 31 133.08 21.05 -30.60
N LEU A 32 131.99 21.21 -29.85
CA LEU A 32 131.22 22.45 -29.75
C LEU A 32 132.08 23.64 -29.28
N TYR A 33 133.00 23.42 -28.35
CA TYR A 33 133.90 24.46 -27.84
C TYR A 33 134.83 25.02 -28.92
N HIS A 34 135.47 24.15 -29.70
CA HIS A 34 136.38 24.58 -30.76
C HIS A 34 135.66 25.26 -31.93
N TYR A 35 134.49 24.76 -32.33
CA TYR A 35 133.67 25.45 -33.33
C TYR A 35 133.23 26.85 -32.88
N LYS A 36 132.83 27.01 -31.62
CA LYS A 36 132.46 28.34 -31.10
C LYS A 36 133.64 29.32 -31.11
N LYS A 37 134.83 28.88 -30.71
CA LYS A 37 136.04 29.72 -30.80
C LYS A 37 136.39 30.08 -32.25
N ALA A 38 136.19 29.18 -33.21
CA ALA A 38 136.36 29.50 -34.62
C ALA A 38 135.39 30.62 -35.06
N LEU A 39 134.15 30.61 -34.56
CA LEU A 39 133.16 31.65 -34.83
C LEU A 39 133.47 32.99 -34.15
N GLU A 40 134.11 33.00 -32.98
CA GLU A 40 134.55 34.25 -32.34
C GLU A 40 135.61 35.01 -33.15
N ILE A 41 136.48 34.27 -33.86
CA ILE A 41 137.49 34.86 -34.75
C ILE A 41 136.86 35.25 -36.09
N ASN A 42 135.93 34.43 -36.60
CA ASN A 42 135.22 34.68 -37.83
C ASN A 42 133.78 34.18 -37.74
N GLU A 43 132.85 35.08 -37.43
CA GLU A 43 131.43 34.75 -37.23
C GLU A 43 130.75 34.18 -38.49
N LYS A 44 131.36 34.42 -39.67
CA LYS A 44 130.91 33.89 -40.95
C LYS A 44 131.56 32.55 -41.31
N ASN A 45 132.22 31.87 -40.36
CA ASN A 45 132.80 30.56 -40.61
C ASN A 45 131.71 29.47 -40.67
N GLU A 46 131.37 29.07 -41.90
CA GLU A 46 130.35 28.07 -42.19
C GLU A 46 130.69 26.67 -41.65
N GLY A 47 131.97 26.31 -41.56
CA GLY A 47 132.40 24.99 -41.08
C GLY A 47 132.04 24.75 -39.62
N ALA A 48 132.31 25.73 -38.76
CA ALA A 48 131.93 25.68 -37.36
C ALA A 48 130.42 25.59 -37.13
N LYS A 49 129.62 26.34 -37.89
CA LYS A 49 128.14 26.31 -37.79
C LYS A 49 127.59 24.93 -38.15
N LYS A 50 128.11 24.29 -39.21
CA LYS A 50 127.70 22.93 -39.59
C LYS A 50 128.03 21.88 -38.53
N GLY A 51 129.21 21.96 -37.92
CA GLY A 51 129.63 21.01 -36.88
C GLY A 51 128.74 21.02 -35.64
N ILE A 52 128.27 22.18 -35.20
CA ILE A 52 127.35 22.31 -34.05
C ILE A 52 125.97 21.69 -34.34
N ASN A 53 125.42 21.91 -35.53
CA ASN A 53 124.09 21.39 -35.89
C ASN A 53 124.04 19.85 -35.93
N LYS A 54 125.13 19.19 -36.38
CA LYS A 54 125.20 17.72 -36.41
C LYS A 54 125.05 17.09 -35.02
N ILE A 55 125.56 17.75 -33.97
CA ILE A 55 125.51 17.25 -32.59
C ILE A 55 124.08 17.25 -32.04
N HIS A 56 123.37 18.37 -32.17
CA HIS A 56 122.03 18.50 -31.62
C HIS A 56 121.04 17.52 -32.27
N ALA A 57 121.24 17.21 -33.54
CA ALA A 57 120.44 16.26 -34.29
C ALA A 57 120.42 14.84 -33.68
N GLU A 58 121.58 14.30 -33.29
CA GLU A 58 121.66 12.93 -32.74
C GLU A 58 120.99 12.81 -31.35
N MET A 59 121.01 13.87 -30.54
CA MET A 59 120.36 13.87 -29.24
C MET A 59 118.83 13.79 -29.34
N ALA A 60 118.23 14.57 -30.26
CA ALA A 60 116.79 14.55 -30.50
C ALA A 60 116.30 13.15 -30.93
N PHE A 61 117.08 12.46 -31.77
CA PHE A 61 116.77 11.13 -32.25
C PHE A 61 116.62 10.08 -31.13
N LYS A 62 117.59 10.02 -30.21
CA LYS A 62 117.58 9.03 -29.11
C LYS A 62 116.38 9.22 -28.18
N LYS A 63 115.96 10.47 -27.95
CA LYS A 63 114.81 10.78 -27.09
C LYS A 63 113.48 10.36 -27.74
N GLY A 64 113.37 10.42 -29.06
CA GLY A 64 112.19 9.94 -29.80
C GLY A 64 111.91 8.44 -29.59
N ILE A 65 112.96 7.59 -29.52
CA ILE A 65 112.80 6.14 -29.35
C ILE A 65 112.16 5.80 -28.00
N ARG A 66 112.58 6.46 -26.91
CA ARG A 66 112.05 6.16 -25.56
C ARG A 66 110.54 6.43 -25.47
N LEU A 67 110.09 7.57 -25.97
CA LEU A 67 108.67 7.95 -25.95
C LEU A 67 107.78 6.99 -26.77
N THR A 68 108.36 6.29 -27.75
CA THR A 68 107.66 5.25 -28.52
C THR A 68 107.31 4.04 -27.64
N MET A 69 108.21 3.63 -26.72
CA MET A 69 107.96 2.51 -25.79
C MET A 69 106.95 2.85 -24.70
N GLU A 70 106.77 4.14 -24.39
CA GLU A 70 105.79 4.66 -23.43
C GLU A 70 104.41 4.93 -24.07
N ASN A 71 104.18 4.47 -25.30
CA ASN A 71 102.99 4.70 -26.11
C ASN A 71 102.68 6.19 -26.40
N ASN A 72 103.68 7.08 -26.28
CA ASN A 72 103.55 8.51 -26.56
C ASN A 72 104.09 8.87 -27.95
N TYR A 73 103.44 8.29 -28.96
CA TYR A 73 103.89 8.29 -30.35
C TYR A 73 103.96 9.69 -30.99
N ASN A 74 103.04 10.60 -30.66
CA ASN A 74 103.03 11.95 -31.23
C ASN A 74 104.26 12.76 -30.83
N ARG A 75 104.65 12.71 -29.55
CA ARG A 75 105.86 13.39 -29.07
C ARG A 75 107.13 12.73 -29.60
N ALA A 76 107.12 11.41 -29.80
CA ALA A 76 108.22 10.68 -30.43
C ALA A 76 108.47 11.17 -31.87
N ILE A 77 107.42 11.31 -32.67
CA ILE A 77 107.50 11.79 -34.07
C ILE A 77 108.10 13.20 -34.16
N ALA A 78 107.69 14.12 -33.27
CA ALA A 78 108.19 15.49 -33.28
C ALA A 78 109.72 15.56 -33.10
N LEU A 79 110.26 14.78 -32.16
CA LEU A 79 111.70 14.73 -31.89
C LEU A 79 112.50 14.09 -33.02
N PHE A 80 111.93 13.09 -33.69
CA PHE A 80 112.56 12.51 -34.87
C PHE A 80 112.63 13.52 -36.03
N ASN A 81 111.59 14.32 -36.26
CA ASN A 81 111.62 15.38 -37.29
C ASN A 81 112.64 16.48 -36.97
N GLU A 82 112.75 16.85 -35.69
CA GLU A 82 113.76 17.81 -35.23
C GLU A 82 115.18 17.30 -35.49
N ALA A 83 115.44 16.01 -35.26
CA ALA A 83 116.71 15.37 -35.59
C ALA A 83 117.04 15.50 -37.10
N ILE A 84 116.07 15.27 -37.99
CA ILE A 84 116.25 15.39 -39.44
C ILE A 84 116.58 16.83 -39.85
N ARG A 85 115.87 17.81 -39.29
CA ARG A 85 116.07 19.24 -39.60
C ARG A 85 117.50 19.70 -39.28
N LEU A 86 118.05 19.22 -38.16
CA LEU A 86 119.36 19.62 -37.68
C LEU A 86 120.51 18.86 -38.38
N ASN A 87 120.30 17.59 -38.75
CA ASN A 87 121.23 16.82 -39.56
C ASN A 87 120.49 15.94 -40.57
N LYS A 88 120.55 16.35 -41.83
CA LYS A 88 119.88 15.66 -42.93
C LYS A 88 120.41 14.23 -43.15
N GLU A 89 121.61 13.91 -42.67
CA GLU A 89 122.15 12.53 -42.74
C GLU A 89 121.37 11.52 -41.87
N LEU A 90 120.62 11.97 -40.85
CA LEU A 90 119.80 11.10 -39.98
C LEU A 90 118.42 10.78 -40.56
N GLU A 91 118.07 11.38 -41.70
CA GLU A 91 116.78 11.22 -42.38
C GLU A 91 116.34 9.76 -42.57
N PRO A 92 117.18 8.81 -43.01
CA PRO A 92 116.73 7.44 -43.25
C PRO A 92 116.26 6.72 -41.98
N LYS A 93 117.03 6.84 -40.90
CA LYS A 93 116.76 6.15 -39.63
C LYS A 93 115.57 6.77 -38.89
N ALA A 94 115.38 8.08 -39.00
CA ALA A 94 114.34 8.81 -38.28
C ALA A 94 112.99 8.61 -38.94
N THR A 95 112.99 8.61 -40.27
CA THR A 95 111.80 8.37 -41.08
C THR A 95 111.23 6.96 -40.82
N GLU A 96 112.08 5.93 -40.66
CA GLU A 96 111.61 4.58 -40.30
C GLU A 96 110.83 4.55 -38.97
N LYS A 97 111.35 5.19 -37.92
CA LYS A 97 110.69 5.22 -36.59
C LYS A 97 109.47 6.13 -36.56
N ILE A 98 109.49 7.23 -37.29
CA ILE A 98 108.31 8.09 -37.51
C ILE A 98 107.20 7.28 -38.19
N ASN A 99 107.54 6.52 -39.24
CA ASN A 99 106.55 5.73 -39.97
C ASN A 99 105.95 4.63 -39.09
N LEU A 100 106.74 3.98 -38.23
CA LEU A 100 106.22 3.01 -37.25
C LEU A 100 105.24 3.66 -36.26
N CYS A 101 105.61 4.80 -35.68
CA CYS A 101 104.75 5.54 -34.74
C CYS A 101 103.44 5.99 -35.40
N LYS A 102 103.53 6.49 -36.63
CA LYS A 102 102.36 6.89 -37.43
C LYS A 102 101.45 5.70 -37.70
N LYS A 103 102.00 4.55 -38.07
CA LYS A 103 101.23 3.33 -38.35
C LYS A 103 100.49 2.80 -37.11
N ILE A 104 101.12 2.86 -35.93
CA ILE A 104 100.46 2.45 -34.68
C ILE A 104 99.33 3.42 -34.32
N LEU A 105 99.57 4.73 -34.43
CA LEU A 105 98.53 5.75 -34.19
C LEU A 105 97.37 5.60 -35.16
N GLU A 106 97.63 5.29 -36.42
CA GLU A 106 96.61 5.06 -37.45
C GLU A 106 95.75 3.83 -37.12
N LEU A 107 96.37 2.69 -36.78
CA LEU A 107 95.64 1.47 -36.42
C LEU A 107 94.86 1.61 -35.11
N ARG A 108 95.43 2.29 -34.10
CA ARG A 108 94.71 2.60 -32.86
C ARG A 108 93.54 3.53 -33.11
N LYS A 109 93.74 4.59 -33.89
CA LYS A 109 92.68 5.52 -34.25
C LYS A 109 91.54 4.77 -34.92
N LYS A 110 91.83 3.87 -35.86
CA LYS A 110 90.83 3.02 -36.51
C LYS A 110 90.10 2.09 -35.51
N ALA A 111 90.82 1.49 -34.56
CA ALA A 111 90.22 0.62 -33.55
C ALA A 111 89.36 1.38 -32.51
N ASP A 112 89.83 2.56 -32.08
CA ASP A 112 89.10 3.47 -31.21
C ASP A 112 87.86 4.03 -31.92
N GLU A 113 87.97 4.38 -33.20
CA GLU A 113 86.84 4.78 -34.05
C GLU A 113 85.80 3.66 -34.09
N LEU A 114 86.18 2.42 -34.39
CA LEU A 114 85.26 1.28 -34.37
C LEU A 114 84.66 1.01 -32.98
N TYR A 115 85.41 1.21 -31.89
CA TYR A 115 84.92 1.03 -30.53
C TYR A 115 83.88 2.09 -30.12
N GLU A 116 84.14 3.36 -30.47
CA GLU A 116 83.21 4.46 -30.24
C GLU A 116 82.00 4.38 -31.21
N GLU A 117 82.22 3.85 -32.42
CA GLU A 117 81.19 3.41 -33.36
C GLU A 117 80.51 2.11 -32.90
N GLY A 118 80.85 1.55 -31.73
CA GLY A 118 80.24 0.35 -31.15
C GLY A 118 80.26 -0.89 -32.04
N ASP A 119 81.11 -0.92 -33.06
CA ASP A 119 81.45 -2.16 -33.77
C ASP A 119 82.47 -2.93 -32.94
N TYR A 120 81.96 -3.48 -31.85
CA TYR A 120 82.76 -4.20 -30.88
C TYR A 120 83.45 -5.44 -31.44
N LYS A 121 82.94 -6.02 -32.55
CA LYS A 121 83.59 -7.17 -33.19
C LYS A 121 84.82 -6.69 -33.97
N ASP A 122 84.66 -5.66 -34.79
CA ASP A 122 85.74 -5.18 -35.65
C ASP A 122 86.76 -4.33 -34.88
N ALA A 123 86.35 -3.61 -33.84
CA ALA A 123 87.24 -2.92 -32.91
C ALA A 123 88.21 -3.91 -32.23
N ILE A 124 87.73 -5.07 -31.77
CA ILE A 124 88.59 -6.12 -31.21
C ILE A 124 89.60 -6.61 -32.25
N VAL A 125 89.18 -6.77 -33.52
CA VAL A 125 90.07 -7.20 -34.60
C VAL A 125 91.16 -6.15 -34.86
N GLU A 126 90.82 -4.87 -34.88
CA GLU A 126 91.79 -3.81 -35.14
C GLU A 126 92.73 -3.54 -33.95
N TYR A 127 92.25 -3.61 -32.70
CA TYR A 127 93.12 -3.60 -31.53
C TYR A 127 94.09 -4.80 -31.54
N LYS A 128 93.64 -5.97 -32.01
CA LYS A 128 94.53 -7.12 -32.23
C LYS A 128 95.54 -6.86 -33.36
N ASN A 129 95.20 -6.11 -34.40
CA ASN A 129 96.13 -5.72 -35.45
C ASN A 129 97.20 -4.73 -34.94
N VAL A 130 96.85 -3.81 -34.02
CA VAL A 130 97.84 -2.99 -33.29
C VAL A 130 98.83 -3.89 -32.56
N LEU A 131 98.34 -4.90 -31.84
CA LEU A 131 99.17 -5.86 -31.10
C LEU A 131 100.04 -6.73 -32.02
N LYS A 132 99.67 -6.94 -33.29
CA LYS A 132 100.57 -7.61 -34.27
C LYS A 132 101.75 -6.73 -34.67
N VAL A 133 101.56 -5.42 -34.78
CA VAL A 133 102.61 -4.46 -35.14
C VAL A 133 103.48 -4.11 -33.93
N PHE A 134 102.86 -4.02 -32.74
CA PHE A 134 103.53 -3.76 -31.47
C PHE A 134 102.86 -4.53 -30.32
N PRO A 135 103.35 -5.73 -29.98
CA PRO A 135 102.69 -6.62 -29.00
C PRO A 135 102.57 -6.08 -27.56
N GLN A 136 103.37 -5.08 -27.18
CA GLN A 136 103.40 -4.54 -25.82
C GLN A 136 102.39 -3.38 -25.60
N ASP A 137 101.44 -3.20 -26.52
CA ASP A 137 100.45 -2.14 -26.50
C ASP A 137 99.37 -2.32 -25.40
N ARG A 138 99.67 -1.87 -24.17
CA ARG A 138 98.75 -2.02 -23.02
C ARG A 138 97.35 -1.45 -23.22
N TYR A 139 97.23 -0.35 -23.95
CA TYR A 139 95.95 0.32 -24.21
C TYR A 139 94.98 -0.59 -24.97
N SER A 140 95.47 -1.29 -26.01
CA SER A 140 94.66 -2.18 -26.82
C SER A 140 94.16 -3.42 -26.06
N ILE A 141 94.93 -3.92 -25.07
CA ILE A 141 94.57 -5.09 -24.25
C ILE A 141 93.39 -4.78 -23.33
N ASP A 142 93.44 -3.65 -22.61
CA ASP A 142 92.40 -3.25 -21.65
C ASP A 142 91.04 -3.02 -22.35
N LYS A 143 91.08 -2.39 -23.53
CA LYS A 143 89.90 -2.17 -24.37
C LYS A 143 89.20 -3.48 -24.76
N ILE A 144 89.94 -4.52 -25.13
CA ILE A 144 89.36 -5.83 -25.50
C ILE A 144 88.61 -6.48 -24.31
N TYR A 145 89.18 -6.43 -23.10
CA TYR A 145 88.55 -7.00 -21.91
C TYR A 145 87.23 -6.29 -21.59
N LYS A 146 87.24 -4.96 -21.64
CA LYS A 146 86.06 -4.12 -21.40
C LYS A 146 84.91 -4.46 -22.37
N ILE A 147 85.23 -4.61 -23.66
CA ILE A 147 84.24 -4.97 -24.70
C ILE A 147 83.55 -6.31 -24.41
N ASN A 148 84.29 -7.33 -23.97
CA ASN A 148 83.72 -8.66 -23.73
C ASN A 148 82.73 -8.67 -22.55
N LYS A 149 83.00 -7.91 -21.49
CA LYS A 149 82.10 -7.80 -20.32
C LYS A 149 80.76 -7.14 -20.70
N LEU A 150 80.82 -6.13 -21.57
CA LEU A 150 79.63 -5.40 -22.06
C LEU A 150 78.69 -6.31 -22.85
N LYS A 151 79.22 -7.10 -23.81
CA LYS A 151 78.43 -8.01 -24.63
C LYS A 151 77.57 -9.00 -23.83
N LYS A 152 78.16 -9.61 -22.79
CA LYS A 152 77.47 -10.62 -21.98
C LYS A 152 76.25 -10.08 -21.23
N ILE A 153 76.31 -8.83 -20.76
CA ILE A 153 75.18 -8.24 -20.04
C ILE A 153 74.07 -7.84 -21.02
N MET A 154 74.43 -7.33 -22.21
CA MET A 154 73.46 -6.98 -23.26
C MET A 154 72.67 -8.21 -23.74
N GLU A 155 73.33 -9.34 -23.98
CA GLU A 155 72.65 -10.59 -24.38
C GLU A 155 71.58 -11.05 -23.38
N ASN A 156 71.85 -10.91 -22.07
CA ASN A 156 70.90 -11.30 -21.04
C ASN A 156 69.69 -10.35 -20.93
N ILE A 157 69.92 -9.05 -21.18
CA ILE A 157 68.84 -8.06 -21.23
C ILE A 157 67.92 -8.34 -22.42
N ASP A 158 68.48 -8.67 -23.59
CA ASP A 158 67.70 -9.00 -24.78
C ASP A 158 66.80 -10.24 -24.57
N GLU A 159 67.29 -11.28 -23.86
CA GLU A 159 66.47 -12.45 -23.50
C GLU A 159 65.29 -12.11 -22.58
N LEU A 160 65.50 -11.26 -21.58
CA LEU A 160 64.44 -10.84 -20.65
C LEU A 160 63.42 -9.92 -21.34
N LEU A 161 63.88 -9.06 -22.24
CA LEU A 161 63.01 -8.21 -23.07
C LEU A 161 62.04 -9.03 -23.92
N ASN A 162 62.52 -10.10 -24.55
CA ASN A 162 61.66 -10.98 -25.34
C ASN A 162 60.55 -11.65 -24.51
N LYS A 163 60.78 -11.91 -23.22
CA LYS A 163 59.77 -12.52 -22.34
C LYS A 163 58.68 -11.53 -21.93
N ILE A 164 59.07 -10.32 -21.52
CA ILE A 164 58.13 -9.28 -21.08
C ILE A 164 57.29 -8.73 -22.25
N GLU A 165 57.77 -8.84 -23.48
CA GLU A 165 57.00 -8.51 -24.69
C GLU A 165 55.81 -9.45 -24.95
N ILE A 166 55.90 -10.71 -24.52
CA ILE A 166 54.81 -11.70 -24.71
C ILE A 166 53.68 -11.44 -23.70
N SER A 167 54.04 -11.17 -22.45
CA SER A 167 53.10 -10.88 -21.37
C SER A 167 53.81 -10.00 -20.36
N TYR A 168 53.25 -8.81 -20.12
CA TYR A 168 53.84 -7.85 -19.20
C TYR A 168 53.81 -8.38 -17.76
N ASP A 169 54.96 -8.40 -17.11
CA ASP A 169 55.13 -8.75 -15.69
C ASP A 169 56.06 -7.72 -15.03
N GLU A 170 55.55 -7.04 -14.02
CA GLU A 170 56.25 -5.98 -13.30
C GLU A 170 57.53 -6.49 -12.60
N SER A 171 57.57 -7.77 -12.18
CA SER A 171 58.76 -8.39 -11.60
C SER A 171 59.89 -8.54 -12.62
N ILE A 172 59.55 -8.92 -13.85
CA ILE A 172 60.53 -9.06 -14.94
C ILE A 172 61.06 -7.68 -15.35
N GLY A 173 60.19 -6.67 -15.35
CA GLY A 173 60.58 -5.28 -15.65
C GLY A 173 61.63 -4.73 -14.69
N ASN A 174 61.46 -4.99 -13.39
CA ASN A 174 62.42 -4.57 -12.37
C ASN A 174 63.78 -5.27 -12.50
N GLU A 175 63.82 -6.55 -12.90
CA GLU A 175 65.08 -7.27 -13.12
C GLU A 175 65.90 -6.66 -14.27
N ILE A 176 65.23 -6.22 -15.34
CA ILE A 176 65.87 -5.56 -16.49
C ILE A 176 66.51 -4.23 -16.06
N LEU A 177 65.81 -3.40 -15.27
CA LEU A 177 66.34 -2.12 -14.76
C LEU A 177 67.62 -2.30 -13.93
N GLU A 178 67.67 -3.34 -13.08
CA GLU A 178 68.88 -3.63 -12.28
C GLU A 178 70.09 -3.93 -13.17
N LYS A 179 69.90 -4.64 -14.28
CA LYS A 179 70.97 -5.01 -15.22
C LYS A 179 71.41 -3.82 -16.09
N LEU A 180 70.50 -2.92 -16.44
CA LEU A 180 70.84 -1.67 -17.15
C LEU A 180 71.72 -0.76 -16.30
N ASN A 181 71.43 -0.63 -15.00
CA ASN A 181 72.28 0.11 -14.06
C ASN A 181 73.70 -0.49 -13.98
N LYS A 182 73.81 -1.83 -14.04
CA LYS A 182 75.11 -2.51 -14.11
C LYS A 182 75.86 -2.19 -15.41
N LEU A 183 75.20 -2.08 -16.55
CA LEU A 183 75.81 -1.67 -17.83
C LEU A 183 76.37 -0.24 -17.76
N GLU A 184 75.61 0.71 -17.19
CA GLU A 184 76.04 2.11 -17.08
C GLU A 184 77.34 2.23 -16.26
N SER A 185 77.48 1.43 -15.21
CA SER A 185 78.66 1.44 -14.34
C SER A 185 79.97 1.01 -15.03
N ILE A 186 79.91 0.24 -16.12
CA ILE A 186 81.09 -0.32 -16.79
C ILE A 186 81.72 0.66 -17.78
N ASP A 187 80.90 1.40 -18.52
CA ASP A 187 81.40 2.44 -19.43
C ASP A 187 80.45 3.63 -19.55
N ARG A 188 80.43 4.44 -18.50
CA ARG A 188 79.51 5.58 -18.40
C ARG A 188 79.64 6.59 -19.54
N ASN A 189 80.79 6.69 -20.23
CA ASN A 189 81.01 7.71 -21.26
C ASN A 189 80.81 7.21 -22.70
N ASN A 190 80.55 5.91 -22.89
CA ASN A 190 80.33 5.38 -24.23
C ASN A 190 78.91 5.72 -24.71
N LEU A 191 78.83 6.51 -25.79
CA LEU A 191 77.57 6.98 -26.36
C LEU A 191 76.66 5.85 -26.84
N LYS A 192 77.21 4.77 -27.40
CA LYS A 192 76.42 3.61 -27.86
C LYS A 192 75.78 2.85 -26.70
N ILE A 193 76.47 2.72 -25.57
CA ILE A 193 75.93 2.05 -24.37
C ILE A 193 74.83 2.89 -23.73
N ARG A 194 75.05 4.21 -23.60
CA ARG A 194 73.98 5.11 -23.16
C ARG A 194 72.77 5.02 -24.07
N LYS A 195 72.98 5.06 -25.39
CA LYS A 195 71.91 4.91 -26.37
C LYS A 195 71.20 3.56 -26.24
N TYR A 196 71.91 2.47 -25.98
CA TYR A 196 71.29 1.16 -25.71
C TYR A 196 70.45 1.18 -24.43
N ILE A 197 70.98 1.73 -23.32
CA ILE A 197 70.23 1.86 -22.06
C ILE A 197 68.98 2.72 -22.25
N GLU A 198 69.12 3.88 -22.89
CA GLU A 198 68.00 4.76 -23.22
C GLU A 198 66.96 4.03 -24.10
N THR A 199 67.40 3.26 -25.09
CA THR A 199 66.52 2.47 -25.98
C THR A 199 65.78 1.39 -25.20
N VAL A 200 66.45 0.65 -24.32
CA VAL A 200 65.82 -0.43 -23.54
C VAL A 200 64.90 0.13 -22.46
N THR A 201 65.33 1.14 -21.71
CA THR A 201 64.50 1.78 -20.67
C THR A 201 63.25 2.41 -21.29
N SER A 202 63.37 3.12 -22.41
CA SER A 202 62.20 3.64 -23.12
C SER A 202 61.27 2.53 -23.61
N LYS A 203 61.81 1.42 -24.11
CA LYS A 203 61.03 0.25 -24.50
C LYS A 203 60.28 -0.38 -23.32
N LEU A 204 60.90 -0.47 -22.14
CA LEU A 204 60.30 -1.02 -20.92
C LEU A 204 59.13 -0.15 -20.41
N VAL A 205 59.36 1.16 -20.33
CA VAL A 205 58.34 2.13 -19.95
C VAL A 205 57.16 2.07 -20.92
N ASN A 206 57.41 1.94 -22.22
CA ASN A 206 56.35 1.78 -23.22
C ASN A 206 55.54 0.49 -23.02
N LEU A 207 56.17 -0.63 -22.66
CA LEU A 207 55.47 -1.88 -22.37
C LEU A 207 54.58 -1.77 -21.11
N GLU A 208 55.05 -1.08 -20.07
CA GLU A 208 54.28 -0.84 -18.84
C GLU A 208 53.06 0.04 -19.10
N ILE A 209 53.27 1.14 -19.84
CA ILE A 209 52.21 2.06 -20.29
C ILE A 209 51.14 1.27 -21.04
N ASN A 210 51.52 0.47 -22.03
CA ASN A 210 50.59 -0.32 -22.84
C ASN A 210 49.75 -1.30 -21.99
N SER A 211 50.37 -1.98 -21.03
CA SER A 211 49.67 -2.92 -20.14
C SER A 211 48.62 -2.22 -19.28
N LYS A 212 48.99 -1.12 -18.60
CA LYS A 212 48.08 -0.38 -17.72
C LYS A 212 46.96 0.33 -18.48
N ILE A 213 47.24 0.80 -19.70
CA ILE A 213 46.21 1.31 -20.61
C ILE A 213 45.19 0.23 -20.93
N ASN A 214 45.62 -0.98 -21.31
CA ASN A 214 44.71 -2.08 -21.67
C ASN A 214 43.83 -2.51 -20.48
N GLU A 215 44.39 -2.60 -19.28
CA GLU A 215 43.60 -2.91 -18.07
C GLU A 215 42.61 -1.79 -17.71
N GLY A 216 43.06 -0.53 -17.81
CA GLY A 216 42.21 0.65 -17.59
C GLY A 216 41.05 0.72 -18.58
N LYS A 217 41.29 0.41 -19.86
CA LYS A 217 40.26 0.33 -20.91
C LYS A 217 39.21 -0.73 -20.60
N LYS A 218 39.63 -1.92 -20.17
CA LYS A 218 38.69 -2.98 -19.80
C LYS A 218 37.79 -2.56 -18.63
N LEU A 219 38.37 -2.01 -17.57
CA LEU A 219 37.60 -1.52 -16.41
C LEU A 219 36.66 -0.36 -16.77
N TYR A 220 37.07 0.48 -17.72
CA TYR A 220 36.24 1.53 -18.29
C TYR A 220 35.04 0.95 -19.05
N GLU A 221 35.27 -0.03 -19.93
CA GLU A 221 34.20 -0.73 -20.66
C GLU A 221 33.18 -1.39 -19.71
N ASP A 222 33.66 -2.00 -18.63
CA ASP A 222 32.83 -2.64 -17.59
C ASP A 222 32.11 -1.63 -16.66
N GLY A 223 32.31 -0.32 -16.84
CA GLY A 223 31.63 0.72 -16.05
C GLY A 223 32.21 0.95 -14.64
N HIS A 224 33.36 0.35 -14.32
CA HIS A 224 34.07 0.49 -13.04
C HIS A 224 35.01 1.72 -13.04
N TYR A 225 34.41 2.91 -13.20
CA TYR A 225 35.14 4.14 -13.47
C TYR A 225 36.15 4.57 -12.41
N GLU A 226 35.85 4.42 -11.12
CA GLU A 226 36.82 4.78 -10.07
C GLU A 226 38.10 3.92 -10.17
N ASN A 227 37.95 2.63 -10.46
CA ASN A 227 39.07 1.70 -10.63
C ASN A 227 39.84 1.98 -11.92
N ALA A 228 39.14 2.29 -13.01
CA ALA A 228 39.75 2.67 -14.29
C ALA A 228 40.55 3.98 -14.16
N LEU A 229 39.99 4.98 -13.45
CA LEU A 229 40.63 6.27 -13.19
C LEU A 229 41.94 6.11 -12.43
N ALA A 230 42.01 5.18 -11.48
CA ALA A 230 43.24 4.86 -10.75
C ALA A 230 44.34 4.33 -11.68
N LYS A 231 43.99 3.46 -12.66
CA LYS A 231 44.94 2.91 -13.64
C LYS A 231 45.47 3.97 -14.61
N PHE A 232 44.59 4.82 -15.15
CA PHE A 232 45.02 5.91 -16.04
C PHE A 232 45.87 6.97 -15.33
N ASN A 233 45.54 7.32 -14.09
CA ASN A 233 46.39 8.21 -13.28
C ASN A 233 47.79 7.59 -13.04
N ALA A 234 47.91 6.27 -12.96
CA ALA A 234 49.21 5.61 -12.85
C ALA A 234 50.03 5.71 -14.15
N VAL A 235 49.38 5.67 -15.33
CA VAL A 235 50.03 5.91 -16.63
C VAL A 235 50.50 7.36 -16.75
N ILE A 236 49.65 8.34 -16.37
CA ILE A 236 50.00 9.78 -16.41
C ILE A 236 51.20 10.10 -15.51
N LYS A 237 51.42 9.34 -14.43
CA LYS A 237 52.62 9.48 -13.60
C LYS A 237 53.90 9.02 -14.32
N LEU A 238 53.81 8.04 -15.22
CA LEU A 238 54.95 7.49 -15.96
C LEU A 238 55.22 8.28 -17.25
N ASP A 239 54.16 8.66 -17.94
CA ASP A 239 54.17 9.53 -19.12
C ASP A 239 53.08 10.58 -18.98
N ASN A 240 53.49 11.77 -18.57
CA ASN A 240 52.60 12.90 -18.30
C ASN A 240 51.96 13.49 -19.56
N ASN A 241 52.46 13.11 -20.74
CA ASN A 241 51.93 13.52 -22.03
C ASN A 241 51.24 12.36 -22.75
N ASN A 242 50.95 11.25 -22.06
CA ASN A 242 50.25 10.13 -22.63
C ASN A 242 48.81 10.53 -23.00
N GLU A 243 48.62 10.90 -24.26
CA GLU A 243 47.36 11.43 -24.77
C GLU A 243 46.20 10.49 -24.46
N GLU A 244 46.41 9.18 -24.62
CA GLU A 244 45.39 8.16 -24.40
C GLU A 244 44.95 8.06 -22.93
N ALA A 245 45.89 8.03 -21.97
CA ALA A 245 45.53 7.98 -20.55
C ALA A 245 44.87 9.29 -20.06
N ILE A 246 45.32 10.44 -20.56
CA ILE A 246 44.71 11.75 -20.26
C ILE A 246 43.30 11.81 -20.83
N GLU A 247 43.10 11.29 -22.04
CA GLU A 247 41.80 11.22 -22.69
C GLU A 247 40.82 10.37 -21.87
N TYR A 248 41.18 9.14 -21.49
CA TYR A 248 40.30 8.28 -20.69
C TYR A 248 40.05 8.84 -19.28
N LYS A 249 41.04 9.44 -18.63
CA LYS A 249 40.86 10.15 -17.36
C LYS A 249 39.79 11.24 -17.48
N THR A 250 39.91 12.08 -18.52
CA THR A 250 38.98 13.19 -18.76
C THR A 250 37.57 12.66 -19.04
N LYS A 251 37.45 11.58 -19.82
CA LYS A 251 36.16 10.89 -20.06
C LYS A 251 35.53 10.37 -18.76
N ILE A 252 36.31 9.73 -17.91
CA ILE A 252 35.83 9.17 -16.62
C ILE A 252 35.39 10.27 -15.66
N GLU A 253 36.21 11.30 -15.45
CA GLU A 253 35.87 12.42 -14.56
C GLU A 253 34.58 13.11 -15.03
N LYS A 254 34.41 13.26 -16.35
CA LYS A 254 33.17 13.74 -16.94
C LYS A 254 31.98 12.82 -16.63
N ILE A 255 32.12 11.50 -16.79
CA ILE A 255 31.04 10.54 -16.48
C ILE A 255 30.63 10.60 -15.01
N LEU A 256 31.59 10.64 -14.07
CA LEU A 256 31.28 10.69 -12.63
C LEU A 256 30.54 11.97 -12.25
N ALA A 257 30.93 13.11 -12.82
CA ALA A 257 30.20 14.37 -12.64
C ALA A 257 28.77 14.27 -13.20
N LEU A 258 28.60 13.73 -14.42
CA LEU A 258 27.29 13.52 -15.04
C LEU A 258 26.38 12.60 -14.22
N ARG A 259 26.91 11.56 -13.55
CA ARG A 259 26.13 10.67 -12.68
C ARG A 259 25.60 11.42 -11.46
N GLN A 260 26.45 12.17 -10.78
CA GLN A 260 26.07 12.95 -9.61
C GLN A 260 25.00 14.00 -9.95
N ASP A 261 25.20 14.72 -11.06
CA ASP A 261 24.23 15.71 -11.55
C ASP A 261 22.88 15.04 -11.88
N SER A 262 22.90 13.86 -12.52
CA SER A 262 21.69 13.11 -12.85
C SER A 262 20.88 12.70 -11.62
N GLU A 263 21.52 12.21 -10.56
CA GLU A 263 20.83 11.81 -9.33
C GLU A 263 20.21 13.01 -8.60
N GLU A 264 20.87 14.16 -8.60
CA GLU A 264 20.34 15.38 -8.01
C GLU A 264 19.11 15.90 -8.77
N LEU A 265 19.18 15.87 -10.11
CA LEU A 265 18.06 16.19 -10.99
C LEU A 265 16.88 15.24 -10.78
N TYR A 266 17.13 13.94 -10.65
CA TYR A 266 16.09 12.94 -10.35
C TYR A 266 15.36 13.25 -9.04
N ARG A 267 16.09 13.58 -7.97
CA ARG A 267 15.47 13.92 -6.66
C ARG A 267 14.58 15.16 -6.73
N ARG A 268 14.94 16.12 -7.59
CA ARG A 268 14.17 17.35 -7.84
C ARG A 268 12.97 17.15 -8.77
N GLY A 269 12.79 15.97 -9.36
CA GLY A 269 11.74 15.69 -10.34
C GLY A 269 12.10 16.10 -11.78
N GLU A 270 13.35 16.48 -12.05
CA GLU A 270 13.82 16.89 -13.39
C GLU A 270 14.28 15.68 -14.23
N TYR A 271 13.35 14.74 -14.46
CA TYR A 271 13.67 13.43 -15.05
C TYR A 271 14.25 13.52 -16.47
N ASN A 272 13.78 14.44 -17.32
CA ASN A 272 14.33 14.63 -18.67
C ASN A 272 15.78 15.14 -18.66
N HIS A 273 16.12 16.05 -17.74
CA HIS A 273 17.50 16.51 -17.58
C HIS A 273 18.37 15.38 -17.01
N SER A 274 17.86 14.61 -16.05
CA SER A 274 18.53 13.41 -15.53
C SER A 274 18.79 12.38 -16.65
N LEU A 275 17.81 12.12 -17.51
CA LEU A 275 17.92 11.24 -18.68
C LEU A 275 18.96 11.76 -19.68
N SER A 276 18.96 13.05 -20.00
CA SER A 276 19.96 13.66 -20.87
C SER A 276 21.37 13.44 -20.32
N LYS A 277 21.57 13.61 -19.02
CA LYS A 277 22.88 13.39 -18.36
C LYS A 277 23.29 11.92 -18.41
N LEU A 278 22.34 10.99 -18.28
CA LEU A 278 22.60 9.54 -18.42
C LEU A 278 22.91 9.14 -19.87
N ASN A 279 22.25 9.75 -20.86
CA ASN A 279 22.57 9.54 -22.27
C ASN A 279 23.95 10.12 -22.63
N GLU A 280 24.31 11.29 -22.08
CA GLU A 280 25.68 11.82 -22.22
C GLU A 280 26.74 10.85 -21.66
N ILE A 281 26.40 10.05 -20.64
CA ILE A 281 27.28 8.98 -20.15
C ILE A 281 27.39 7.85 -21.18
N LEU A 282 26.28 7.43 -21.80
CA LEU A 282 26.30 6.41 -22.85
C LEU A 282 26.99 6.87 -24.14
N ASP A 283 26.94 8.17 -24.47
CA ASP A 283 27.71 8.75 -25.58
C ASP A 283 29.21 8.64 -25.33
N ILE A 284 29.63 8.73 -24.06
CA ILE A 284 31.03 8.59 -23.65
C ILE A 284 31.41 7.09 -23.54
N ASN A 285 30.54 6.26 -22.96
CA ASN A 285 30.69 4.81 -22.84
C ASN A 285 29.37 4.06 -23.11
N PRO A 286 29.17 3.53 -24.33
CA PRO A 286 27.95 2.80 -24.70
C PRO A 286 27.71 1.50 -23.92
N ASN A 287 28.71 0.99 -23.21
CA ASN A 287 28.62 -0.26 -22.46
C ASN A 287 28.29 -0.09 -20.97
N ASP A 288 28.10 1.15 -20.48
CA ASP A 288 27.79 1.42 -19.09
C ASP A 288 26.46 0.78 -18.64
N GLU A 289 26.53 -0.28 -17.85
CA GLU A 289 25.34 -0.99 -17.34
C GLU A 289 24.52 -0.17 -16.34
N TYR A 290 25.18 0.63 -15.50
CA TYR A 290 24.47 1.47 -14.52
C TYR A 290 23.64 2.52 -15.25
N ALA A 291 24.22 3.19 -16.25
CA ALA A 291 23.50 4.16 -17.06
C ALA A 291 22.34 3.49 -17.79
N LYS A 292 22.53 2.31 -18.41
CA LYS A 292 21.44 1.57 -19.08
C LYS A 292 20.28 1.23 -18.15
N HIS A 293 20.55 0.68 -16.96
CA HIS A 293 19.51 0.34 -16.00
C HIS A 293 18.80 1.57 -15.44
N THR A 294 19.56 2.60 -15.11
CA THR A 294 19.01 3.84 -14.54
C THR A 294 18.20 4.59 -15.59
N ILE A 295 18.62 4.59 -16.85
CA ILE A 295 17.85 5.13 -17.97
C ILE A 295 16.48 4.49 -18.04
N GLN A 296 16.36 3.16 -17.91
CA GLN A 296 15.05 2.51 -17.93
C GLN A 296 14.16 3.00 -16.79
N VAL A 297 14.68 3.08 -15.57
CA VAL A 297 13.91 3.56 -14.41
C VAL A 297 13.49 5.03 -14.58
N VAL A 298 14.42 5.87 -15.06
CA VAL A 298 14.12 7.28 -15.32
C VAL A 298 13.14 7.44 -16.48
N GLN A 299 13.22 6.57 -17.50
CA GLN A 299 12.28 6.54 -18.61
C GLN A 299 10.89 6.13 -18.13
N ASP A 300 10.77 5.08 -17.30
CA ASP A 300 9.49 4.68 -16.70
C ASP A 300 8.89 5.83 -15.87
N MET A 301 9.72 6.60 -15.15
CA MET A 301 9.30 7.79 -14.41
C MET A 301 8.89 8.94 -15.33
N ILE A 302 9.59 9.15 -16.46
CA ILE A 302 9.20 10.13 -17.49
C ILE A 302 7.86 9.71 -18.09
N ASP A 303 7.68 8.45 -18.44
CA ASP A 303 6.46 7.92 -19.04
C ASP A 303 5.28 8.07 -18.06
N LEU A 304 5.46 7.72 -16.78
CA LEU A 304 4.46 7.97 -15.73
C LEU A 304 4.18 9.47 -15.56
N MET A 305 5.22 10.32 -15.62
CA MET A 305 5.06 11.76 -15.50
C MET A 305 4.34 12.35 -16.72
N GLU A 306 4.64 11.89 -17.93
CA GLU A 306 3.95 12.27 -19.16
C GLU A 306 2.51 11.80 -19.15
N GLU A 307 2.24 10.58 -18.68
CA GLU A 307 0.90 10.04 -18.50
C GLU A 307 0.10 10.87 -17.48
N GLY A 308 0.66 11.10 -16.29
CA GLY A 308 0.05 11.95 -15.27
C GLY A 308 -0.18 13.38 -15.76
N ASN A 309 0.79 13.97 -16.46
CA ASN A 309 0.67 15.32 -17.04
C ASN A 309 -0.32 15.39 -18.19
N LYS A 310 -0.44 14.33 -18.99
CA LYS A 310 -1.44 14.24 -20.06
C LYS A 310 -2.84 14.23 -19.47
N TYR A 311 -3.08 13.42 -18.44
CA TYR A 311 -4.33 13.45 -17.70
C TYR A 311 -4.56 14.82 -17.07
N TYR A 312 -3.54 15.42 -16.46
CA TYR A 312 -3.62 16.78 -15.90
C TYR A 312 -4.01 17.84 -16.94
N ILE A 313 -3.37 17.85 -18.12
CA ILE A 313 -3.66 18.80 -19.22
C ILE A 313 -5.05 18.58 -19.79
N ASN A 314 -5.49 17.33 -19.88
CA ASN A 314 -6.85 16.98 -20.30
C ASN A 314 -7.91 17.32 -19.23
N ASN A 315 -7.49 17.71 -18.03
CA ASN A 315 -8.30 17.93 -16.83
C ASN A 315 -8.91 16.63 -16.23
N ASP A 316 -8.32 15.49 -16.53
CA ASP A 316 -8.62 14.17 -15.96
C ASP A 316 -7.87 14.00 -14.62
N PHE A 317 -8.23 14.83 -13.63
CA PHE A 317 -7.44 14.96 -12.40
C PHE A 317 -7.45 13.72 -11.49
N GLU A 318 -8.43 12.83 -11.62
CA GLU A 318 -8.50 11.55 -10.89
C GLU A 318 -7.32 10.66 -11.27
N ASP A 319 -7.21 10.36 -12.57
CA ASP A 319 -6.12 9.57 -13.14
C ASP A 319 -4.77 10.25 -12.90
N ALA A 320 -4.72 11.58 -13.02
CA ALA A 320 -3.51 12.35 -12.70
C ALA A 320 -3.08 12.16 -11.24
N ILE A 321 -3.98 12.29 -10.26
CA ILE A 321 -3.67 12.11 -8.83
C ILE A 321 -3.28 10.66 -8.52
N ALA A 322 -3.93 9.68 -9.13
CA ALA A 322 -3.59 8.27 -8.96
C ALA A 322 -2.14 8.01 -9.37
N ILE A 323 -1.75 8.47 -10.57
CA ILE A 323 -0.39 8.35 -11.11
C ILE A 323 0.61 9.17 -10.28
N TYR A 324 0.28 10.40 -9.90
CA TYR A 324 1.13 11.23 -9.05
C TYR A 324 1.37 10.62 -7.67
N ASN A 325 0.39 9.93 -7.08
CA ASN A 325 0.57 9.20 -5.82
C ASN A 325 1.51 7.99 -5.97
N GLU A 326 1.53 7.34 -7.14
CA GLU A 326 2.52 6.29 -7.44
C GLU A 326 3.93 6.89 -7.55
N ILE A 327 4.07 8.01 -8.27
CA ILE A 327 5.32 8.76 -8.36
C ILE A 327 5.82 9.17 -6.96
N LEU A 328 4.95 9.69 -6.10
CA LEU A 328 5.32 10.08 -4.72
C LEU A 328 5.65 8.90 -3.80
N LYS A 329 5.16 7.68 -4.08
CA LYS A 329 5.62 6.47 -3.38
C LYS A 329 7.05 6.12 -3.76
N LEU A 330 7.42 6.30 -5.03
CA LEU A 330 8.76 6.00 -5.55
C LEU A 330 9.76 7.11 -5.23
N ASN A 331 9.35 8.38 -5.32
CA ASN A 331 10.12 9.56 -4.96
C ASN A 331 9.31 10.52 -4.05
N PRO A 332 9.29 10.28 -2.73
CA PRO A 332 8.55 11.13 -1.78
C PRO A 332 9.04 12.58 -1.67
N LYS A 333 10.19 12.91 -2.27
CA LYS A 333 10.82 14.24 -2.21
C LYS A 333 10.56 15.10 -3.46
N ASP A 334 9.80 14.59 -4.42
CA ASP A 334 9.41 15.36 -5.60
C ASP A 334 8.47 16.51 -5.20
N GLU A 335 9.04 17.71 -5.03
CA GLU A 335 8.28 18.90 -4.64
C GLU A 335 7.36 19.39 -5.76
N HIS A 336 7.70 19.13 -7.03
CA HIS A 336 6.90 19.56 -8.16
C HIS A 336 5.57 18.81 -8.20
N ILE A 337 5.62 17.48 -8.15
CA ILE A 337 4.41 16.64 -8.13
C ILE A 337 3.59 16.87 -6.87
N LYS A 338 4.24 17.04 -5.72
CA LYS A 338 3.53 17.38 -4.49
C LYS A 338 2.76 18.70 -4.61
N ASN A 339 3.40 19.74 -5.15
CA ASN A 339 2.76 21.04 -5.37
C ASN A 339 1.61 20.95 -6.39
N ILE A 340 1.75 20.16 -7.45
CA ILE A 340 0.68 19.93 -8.42
C ILE A 340 -0.50 19.23 -7.74
N SER A 341 -0.28 18.15 -7.01
CA SER A 341 -1.33 17.45 -6.27
C SER A 341 -2.03 18.37 -5.27
N ASP A 342 -1.28 19.19 -4.53
CA ASP A 342 -1.84 20.18 -3.60
C ASP A 342 -2.65 21.27 -4.34
N GLN A 343 -2.21 21.70 -5.53
CA GLN A 343 -2.96 22.64 -6.37
C GLN A 343 -4.26 22.03 -6.90
N ILE A 344 -4.23 20.77 -7.34
CA ILE A 344 -5.43 20.05 -7.78
C ILE A 344 -6.42 19.99 -6.61
N ILE A 345 -5.97 19.52 -5.45
CA ILE A 345 -6.81 19.46 -4.23
C ILE A 345 -7.37 20.83 -3.89
N LYS A 346 -6.54 21.89 -3.94
CA LYS A 346 -7.00 23.27 -3.70
C LYS A 346 -8.08 23.71 -4.69
N ASN A 347 -7.94 23.40 -5.98
CA ASN A 347 -8.97 23.69 -6.98
C ASN A 347 -10.29 22.98 -6.64
N TYR A 348 -10.23 21.73 -6.21
CA TYR A 348 -11.43 21.01 -5.75
C TYR A 348 -12.04 21.62 -4.50
N LEU A 349 -11.24 22.04 -3.52
CA LEU A 349 -11.72 22.75 -2.34
C LEU A 349 -12.37 24.08 -2.70
N ASP A 350 -11.84 24.81 -3.69
CA ASP A 350 -12.44 26.06 -4.17
C ASP A 350 -13.74 25.82 -4.97
N ILE A 351 -13.83 24.72 -5.74
CA ILE A 351 -15.09 24.28 -6.35
C ILE A 351 -16.12 23.95 -5.26
N ILE A 352 -15.72 23.25 -4.19
CA ILE A 352 -16.61 22.90 -3.07
C ILE A 352 -17.16 24.16 -2.38
N LYS A 353 -16.35 25.20 -2.19
CA LYS A 353 -16.82 26.49 -1.63
C LYS A 353 -17.85 27.19 -2.52
N SER A 354 -17.90 26.85 -3.80
CA SER A 354 -18.86 27.41 -4.77
C SER A 354 -20.12 26.56 -4.94
N ILE A 355 -20.35 25.57 -4.08
CA ILE A 355 -21.56 24.77 -4.11
C ILE A 355 -22.78 25.67 -3.88
N THR A 356 -23.79 25.45 -4.71
CA THR A 356 -25.07 26.14 -4.71
C THR A 356 -26.19 25.10 -4.61
N PRO A 357 -27.42 25.52 -4.28
CA PRO A 357 -28.56 24.62 -4.26
C PRO A 357 -28.83 23.93 -5.59
N GLU A 358 -28.40 24.51 -6.71
CA GLU A 358 -28.64 23.97 -8.06
C GLU A 358 -27.59 22.94 -8.49
N ASN A 359 -26.33 23.07 -8.03
CA ASN A 359 -25.22 22.26 -8.55
C ASN A 359 -24.62 21.25 -7.55
N TYR A 360 -25.06 21.24 -6.28
CA TYR A 360 -24.44 20.41 -5.23
C TYR A 360 -24.27 18.93 -5.60
N ARG A 361 -25.30 18.29 -6.19
CA ARG A 361 -25.21 16.89 -6.64
C ARG A 361 -24.20 16.70 -7.76
N GLU A 362 -24.20 17.59 -8.74
CA GLU A 362 -23.30 17.51 -9.89
C GLU A 362 -21.85 17.71 -9.46
N VAL A 363 -21.60 18.67 -8.56
CA VAL A 363 -20.28 18.89 -7.95
C VAL A 363 -19.82 17.64 -7.22
N TYR A 364 -20.66 17.00 -6.42
CA TYR A 364 -20.27 15.75 -5.78
C TYR A 364 -19.98 14.64 -6.78
N THR A 365 -20.95 14.30 -7.64
CA THR A 365 -20.88 13.13 -8.52
C THR A 365 -19.76 13.25 -9.55
N TYR A 366 -19.59 14.42 -10.16
CA TYR A 366 -18.66 14.61 -11.28
C TYR A 366 -17.35 15.29 -10.90
N LYS A 367 -17.24 15.91 -9.73
CA LYS A 367 -16.01 16.59 -9.28
C LYS A 367 -15.42 15.95 -8.03
N CYS A 368 -16.19 15.75 -6.97
CA CYS A 368 -15.63 15.28 -5.69
C CYS A 368 -15.45 13.76 -5.63
N ASN A 369 -16.50 12.99 -5.93
CA ASN A 369 -16.58 11.54 -5.74
C ASN A 369 -15.38 10.74 -6.30
N PRO A 370 -14.89 11.03 -7.52
CA PRO A 370 -13.79 10.25 -8.08
C PRO A 370 -12.44 10.45 -7.34
N ILE A 371 -12.29 11.55 -6.58
CA ILE A 371 -11.03 11.89 -5.90
C ILE A 371 -11.03 11.57 -4.39
N ILE A 372 -12.20 11.29 -3.79
CA ILE A 372 -12.33 11.08 -2.34
C ILE A 372 -11.42 9.95 -1.82
N GLU A 373 -11.26 8.87 -2.60
CA GLU A 373 -10.40 7.74 -2.22
C GLU A 373 -8.93 8.17 -2.04
N PHE A 374 -8.50 9.16 -2.82
CA PHE A 374 -7.13 9.67 -2.82
C PHE A 374 -6.93 10.86 -1.87
N SER A 375 -7.98 11.60 -1.54
CA SER A 375 -7.94 12.72 -0.59
C SER A 375 -9.24 12.84 0.23
N PRO A 376 -9.31 12.20 1.42
CA PRO A 376 -10.50 12.21 2.27
C PRO A 376 -10.97 13.60 2.72
N ILE A 377 -10.04 14.58 2.76
CA ILE A 377 -10.32 15.97 3.15
C ILE A 377 -11.38 16.61 2.24
N ILE A 378 -11.43 16.22 0.97
CA ILE A 378 -12.42 16.73 0.00
C ILE A 378 -13.84 16.32 0.41
N PHE A 379 -14.02 15.10 0.93
CA PHE A 379 -15.33 14.67 1.42
C PHE A 379 -15.75 15.44 2.67
N ASP A 380 -14.84 15.63 3.62
CA ASP A 380 -15.13 16.37 4.86
C ASP A 380 -15.52 17.82 4.55
N GLU A 381 -14.77 18.49 3.67
CA GLU A 381 -15.07 19.86 3.26
C GLU A 381 -16.39 19.94 2.48
N TYR A 382 -16.68 18.99 1.59
CA TYR A 382 -17.94 18.91 0.87
C TYR A 382 -19.13 18.75 1.83
N ILE A 383 -19.01 17.87 2.82
CA ILE A 383 -20.04 17.65 3.84
C ILE A 383 -20.26 18.90 4.70
N ASN A 384 -19.19 19.59 5.10
CA ASN A 384 -19.30 20.84 5.86
C ASN A 384 -19.98 21.95 5.05
N ASN A 385 -19.64 22.10 3.77
CA ASN A 385 -20.30 23.07 2.90
C ASN A 385 -21.77 22.70 2.65
N LEU A 386 -22.12 21.42 2.54
CA LEU A 386 -23.51 20.99 2.50
C LEU A 386 -24.27 21.37 3.77
N LYS A 387 -23.69 21.16 4.96
CA LYS A 387 -24.29 21.56 6.24
C LYS A 387 -24.55 23.07 6.28
N ASN A 388 -23.54 23.87 5.95
CA ASN A 388 -23.68 25.33 5.87
C ASN A 388 -24.77 25.74 4.87
N LEU A 389 -24.82 25.11 3.70
CA LEU A 389 -25.85 25.39 2.69
C LEU A 389 -27.27 25.04 3.16
N ILE A 390 -27.42 23.93 3.90
CA ILE A 390 -28.70 23.53 4.51
C ILE A 390 -29.15 24.58 5.52
N ASP A 391 -28.24 25.03 6.39
CA ASP A 391 -28.50 26.04 7.42
C ASP A 391 -28.82 27.41 6.78
N ASP A 392 -28.03 27.87 5.80
CA ASP A 392 -28.25 29.12 5.08
C ASP A 392 -29.62 29.14 4.38
N LEU A 393 -29.98 28.05 3.69
CA LEU A 393 -31.29 27.94 3.02
C LEU A 393 -32.43 27.92 4.02
N TYR A 394 -32.22 27.30 5.18
CA TYR A 394 -33.20 27.27 6.25
C TYR A 394 -33.43 28.67 6.82
N GLU A 395 -32.36 29.40 7.15
CA GLU A 395 -32.44 30.78 7.66
C GLU A 395 -33.08 31.74 6.64
N GLN A 396 -32.85 31.52 5.35
CA GLN A 396 -33.49 32.27 4.27
C GLN A 396 -34.97 31.92 4.03
N GLY A 397 -35.50 30.90 4.72
CA GLY A 397 -36.88 30.42 4.58
C GLY A 397 -37.13 29.53 3.37
N ASN A 398 -36.07 29.04 2.69
CA ASN A 398 -36.17 28.11 1.56
C ASN A 398 -36.19 26.64 2.05
N TYR A 399 -37.24 26.30 2.80
CA TYR A 399 -37.39 24.99 3.47
C TYR A 399 -37.37 23.81 2.49
N GLU A 400 -37.99 23.94 1.32
CA GLU A 400 -38.06 22.87 0.33
C GLU A 400 -36.67 22.42 -0.12
N LYS A 401 -35.82 23.40 -0.43
CA LYS A 401 -34.48 23.14 -0.95
C LYS A 401 -33.52 22.71 0.16
N SER A 402 -33.65 23.29 1.36
CA SER A 402 -32.92 22.85 2.55
C SER A 402 -33.19 21.37 2.86
N ILE A 403 -34.46 20.95 2.86
CA ILE A 403 -34.87 19.55 3.07
C ILE A 403 -34.34 18.66 1.94
N GLU A 404 -34.40 19.08 0.68
CA GLU A 404 -33.84 18.30 -0.43
C GLU A 404 -32.36 17.96 -0.26
N ILE A 405 -31.58 18.97 0.11
CA ILE A 405 -30.14 18.84 0.31
C ILE A 405 -29.84 18.05 1.58
N LEU A 406 -30.62 18.23 2.66
CA LEU A 406 -30.49 17.47 3.90
C LEU A 406 -30.74 15.98 3.69
N PHE A 407 -31.73 15.60 2.89
CA PHE A 407 -31.95 14.20 2.52
C PHE A 407 -30.77 13.64 1.72
N TYR A 408 -30.21 14.41 0.79
CA TYR A 408 -29.01 13.99 0.06
C TYR A 408 -27.79 13.83 0.97
N TYR A 409 -27.58 14.76 1.89
CA TYR A 409 -26.56 14.65 2.93
C TYR A 409 -26.76 13.39 3.78
N TRP A 410 -27.99 13.13 4.21
CA TRP A 410 -28.36 11.95 4.98
C TRP A 410 -28.10 10.63 4.22
N GLU A 411 -28.35 10.60 2.91
CA GLU A 411 -28.00 9.47 2.05
C GLU A 411 -26.48 9.24 1.97
N LEU A 412 -25.69 10.31 1.77
CA LEU A 412 -24.23 10.23 1.67
C LEU A 412 -23.56 9.69 2.93
N ILE A 413 -24.13 9.95 4.11
CA ILE A 413 -23.60 9.47 5.40
C ILE A 413 -24.17 8.09 5.84
N GLY A 414 -24.90 7.40 4.96
CA GLY A 414 -25.40 6.06 5.20
C GLY A 414 -26.73 5.97 5.96
N GLY A 415 -27.51 7.05 5.97
CA GLY A 415 -28.82 7.16 6.64
C GLY A 415 -29.95 6.30 6.10
N LYS A 416 -29.71 5.52 5.04
CA LYS A 416 -30.72 4.67 4.41
C LYS A 416 -31.13 3.52 5.35
N GLY A 417 -32.41 3.16 5.33
CA GLY A 417 -32.92 1.98 6.00
C GLY A 417 -33.18 2.08 7.49
N ILE A 418 -32.94 3.19 8.19
CA ILE A 418 -33.29 3.27 9.61
C ILE A 418 -34.82 3.19 9.80
N ILE A 419 -35.26 2.25 10.62
CA ILE A 419 -36.66 1.98 10.94
C ILE A 419 -37.04 2.62 12.27
N ASP A 420 -36.21 2.43 13.31
CA ASP A 420 -36.41 3.06 14.62
C ASP A 420 -35.14 3.05 15.50
N GLY A 421 -35.20 3.77 16.63
CA GLY A 421 -34.18 3.84 17.66
C GLY A 421 -34.77 3.91 19.08
N PHE A 422 -34.22 3.12 20.01
CA PHE A 422 -34.60 3.12 21.42
C PHE A 422 -33.41 3.50 22.28
N GLU A 423 -33.65 4.35 23.28
CA GLU A 423 -32.67 4.68 24.31
C GLU A 423 -32.91 3.82 25.54
N LEU A 424 -31.89 3.09 25.97
CA LEU A 424 -31.92 2.19 27.12
C LEU A 424 -31.02 2.73 28.22
N GLU A 425 -31.24 2.25 29.44
CA GLU A 425 -30.53 2.74 30.62
C GLU A 425 -29.03 2.37 30.71
N SER A 426 -28.56 1.46 29.87
CA SER A 426 -27.16 0.98 29.88
C SER A 426 -26.77 0.37 28.54
N SER A 427 -25.46 0.26 28.32
CA SER A 427 -24.82 -0.33 27.14
C SER A 427 -25.48 -1.65 26.74
N VAL A 428 -25.74 -1.82 25.46
CA VAL A 428 -26.31 -3.06 24.94
C VAL A 428 -25.25 -4.16 24.99
N LYS A 429 -25.58 -5.30 25.60
CA LYS A 429 -24.67 -6.45 25.73
C LYS A 429 -25.02 -7.58 24.76
N SER A 430 -26.30 -7.78 24.48
CA SER A 430 -26.77 -8.82 23.57
C SER A 430 -28.12 -8.46 22.97
N VAL A 431 -28.35 -8.88 21.72
CA VAL A 431 -29.64 -8.74 21.02
C VAL A 431 -30.01 -10.11 20.45
N LYS A 432 -31.21 -10.61 20.75
CA LYS A 432 -31.69 -11.91 20.26
C LYS A 432 -33.14 -11.81 19.80
N VAL A 433 -33.43 -12.31 18.60
CA VAL A 433 -34.83 -12.55 18.18
C VAL A 433 -35.30 -13.83 18.84
N ILE A 434 -36.44 -13.75 19.55
CA ILE A 434 -36.95 -14.85 20.38
C ILE A 434 -38.17 -15.51 19.74
N LYS A 435 -39.07 -14.73 19.15
CA LYS A 435 -40.25 -15.24 18.45
C LYS A 435 -40.32 -14.63 17.07
N GLN A 436 -39.93 -15.45 16.10
CA GLN A 436 -39.78 -15.06 14.69
C GLN A 436 -41.13 -14.81 13.99
N ASP A 437 -42.20 -15.45 14.44
CA ASP A 437 -43.57 -15.21 13.99
C ASP A 437 -44.18 -13.91 14.54
N LYS A 438 -43.81 -13.51 15.77
CA LYS A 438 -44.30 -12.27 16.40
C LYS A 438 -43.36 -11.07 16.23
N ASN A 439 -42.23 -11.19 15.52
CA ASN A 439 -41.23 -10.12 15.33
C ASN A 439 -40.71 -9.52 16.65
N VAL A 440 -40.47 -10.36 17.67
CA VAL A 440 -40.04 -9.91 19.00
C VAL A 440 -38.55 -10.17 19.22
N ALA A 441 -37.82 -9.12 19.62
CA ALA A 441 -36.45 -9.20 20.08
C ALA A 441 -36.34 -8.92 21.58
N VAL A 442 -35.40 -9.60 22.23
CA VAL A 442 -34.97 -9.27 23.59
C VAL A 442 -33.55 -8.72 23.56
N VAL A 443 -33.39 -7.60 24.25
CA VAL A 443 -32.14 -6.87 24.38
C VAL A 443 -31.69 -6.95 25.83
N GLY A 444 -30.55 -7.61 26.04
CA GLY A 444 -29.88 -7.63 27.33
C GLY A 444 -28.84 -6.53 27.40
N CYS A 445 -28.88 -5.72 28.47
CA CYS A 445 -27.92 -4.64 28.69
C CYS A 445 -26.85 -5.03 29.72
N GLU A 446 -25.83 -4.19 29.84
CA GLU A 446 -24.83 -4.30 30.90
C GLU A 446 -25.40 -4.00 32.28
N TYR A 447 -24.71 -4.50 33.31
CA TYR A 447 -25.09 -4.28 34.69
C TYR A 447 -24.78 -2.86 35.11
N ILE A 448 -25.72 -2.24 35.81
CA ILE A 448 -25.58 -0.89 36.34
C ILE A 448 -25.20 -1.00 37.81
N PRO A 449 -23.92 -0.79 38.21
CA PRO A 449 -23.47 -1.04 39.58
C PRO A 449 -24.19 -0.19 40.63
N LYS A 450 -24.57 1.04 40.26
CA LYS A 450 -25.32 1.97 41.12
C LYS A 450 -26.74 1.47 41.42
N LEU A 451 -27.39 0.83 40.44
CA LEU A 451 -28.79 0.39 40.55
C LEU A 451 -28.93 -1.09 40.90
N ARG A 452 -27.84 -1.86 40.85
CA ARG A 452 -27.74 -3.29 41.19
C ARG A 452 -28.60 -4.23 40.33
N TYR A 453 -28.76 -3.90 39.06
CA TYR A 453 -29.37 -4.80 38.08
C TYR A 453 -28.82 -4.55 36.67
N ALA A 454 -28.96 -5.54 35.79
CA ALA A 454 -28.81 -5.45 34.35
C ALA A 454 -30.21 -5.42 33.71
N PRO A 455 -30.59 -4.35 32.99
CA PRO A 455 -31.90 -4.28 32.38
C PRO A 455 -31.99 -5.19 31.15
N MET A 456 -33.15 -5.81 30.99
CA MET A 456 -33.52 -6.64 29.86
C MET A 456 -34.82 -6.10 29.27
N TYR A 457 -34.82 -5.81 27.98
CA TYR A 457 -35.97 -5.23 27.29
C TYR A 457 -36.54 -6.22 26.29
N CYS A 458 -37.84 -6.16 26.09
CA CYS A 458 -38.51 -6.82 24.98
C CYS A 458 -39.04 -5.76 24.03
N ILE A 459 -38.69 -5.91 22.75
CA ILE A 459 -38.97 -4.94 21.71
C ILE A 459 -39.77 -5.64 20.62
N ASP A 460 -40.90 -5.02 20.26
CA ASP A 460 -41.66 -5.36 19.07
C ASP A 460 -41.04 -4.63 17.87
N ILE A 461 -40.41 -5.38 16.98
CA ILE A 461 -39.70 -4.84 15.80
C ILE A 461 -40.71 -4.24 14.81
N GLN A 462 -41.90 -4.83 14.70
CA GLN A 462 -42.90 -4.44 13.70
C GLN A 462 -43.63 -3.16 14.12
N ASN A 463 -44.08 -3.11 15.37
CA ASN A 463 -44.77 -1.94 15.93
C ASN A 463 -43.81 -0.91 16.53
N ARG A 464 -42.51 -1.24 16.57
CA ARG A 464 -41.41 -0.35 16.96
C ARG A 464 -41.60 0.25 18.35
N GLN A 465 -41.84 -0.63 19.32
CA GLN A 465 -42.07 -0.24 20.69
C GLN A 465 -41.37 -1.18 21.65
N ILE A 466 -40.91 -0.63 22.78
CA ILE A 466 -40.54 -1.43 23.94
C ILE A 466 -41.84 -1.94 24.56
N LEU A 467 -42.02 -3.26 24.57
CA LEU A 467 -43.18 -3.90 25.18
C LEU A 467 -43.09 -3.89 26.71
N TRP A 468 -41.92 -4.24 27.23
CA TRP A 468 -41.66 -4.27 28.67
C TRP A 468 -40.17 -4.24 28.98
N LYS A 469 -39.87 -4.00 30.26
CA LYS A 469 -38.53 -4.02 30.85
C LYS A 469 -38.52 -4.94 32.07
N TYR A 470 -37.49 -5.77 32.18
CA TYR A 470 -37.23 -6.65 33.30
C TYR A 470 -35.83 -6.38 33.89
N ASN A 471 -35.74 -6.28 35.22
CA ASN A 471 -34.49 -5.98 35.91
C ASN A 471 -33.84 -7.27 36.42
N VAL A 472 -32.80 -7.75 35.73
CA VAL A 472 -32.05 -8.93 36.17
C VAL A 472 -31.07 -8.51 37.25
N ALA A 473 -31.14 -9.08 38.45
CA ALA A 473 -30.36 -8.60 39.60
C ALA A 473 -28.85 -8.92 39.55
N CYS A 474 -28.27 -9.18 38.37
CA CYS A 474 -26.87 -9.61 38.24
C CYS A 474 -26.24 -9.36 36.87
N ASP A 475 -24.90 -9.44 36.85
CA ASP A 475 -24.05 -8.98 35.75
C ASP A 475 -23.90 -9.96 34.59
N SER A 476 -24.16 -11.23 34.87
CA SER A 476 -24.07 -12.30 33.87
C SER A 476 -25.20 -13.29 34.09
N TYR A 477 -25.97 -13.52 33.03
CA TYR A 477 -27.07 -14.44 33.04
C TYR A 477 -27.15 -15.21 31.73
N ILE A 478 -27.68 -16.43 31.81
CA ILE A 478 -28.00 -17.29 30.68
C ILE A 478 -29.48 -17.15 30.38
N LEU A 479 -29.83 -17.11 29.09
CA LEU A 479 -31.22 -16.97 28.63
C LEU A 479 -31.57 -18.15 27.73
N LYS A 480 -32.63 -18.88 28.09
CA LYS A 480 -33.28 -19.92 27.30
C LYS A 480 -34.76 -19.58 27.14
N VAL A 481 -35.32 -19.86 25.97
CA VAL A 481 -36.73 -19.56 25.69
C VAL A 481 -37.43 -20.84 25.31
N LYS A 482 -38.63 -21.04 25.86
CA LYS A 482 -39.58 -22.03 25.36
C LYS A 482 -40.97 -21.41 25.34
N ASP A 483 -41.66 -21.52 24.20
CA ASP A 483 -42.99 -20.96 23.91
C ASP A 483 -43.17 -19.45 24.25
N GLU A 484 -43.62 -19.14 25.46
CA GLU A 484 -43.85 -17.79 25.98
C GLU A 484 -43.07 -17.52 27.27
N ASP A 485 -42.14 -18.40 27.64
CA ASP A 485 -41.35 -18.30 28.87
C ASP A 485 -39.87 -18.07 28.55
N ILE A 486 -39.31 -17.05 29.19
CA ILE A 486 -37.89 -16.74 29.19
C ILE A 486 -37.30 -17.22 30.51
N ILE A 487 -36.53 -18.30 30.46
CA ILE A 487 -35.80 -18.83 31.62
C ILE A 487 -34.45 -18.13 31.72
N VAL A 488 -34.26 -17.42 32.82
CA VAL A 488 -33.05 -16.65 33.15
C VAL A 488 -32.29 -17.35 34.28
N GLY A 489 -31.07 -17.78 33.99
CA GLY A 489 -30.12 -18.33 34.98
C GLY A 489 -29.09 -17.29 35.38
N CYS A 490 -29.11 -16.83 36.62
CA CYS A 490 -28.26 -15.76 37.10
C CYS A 490 -26.98 -16.26 37.76
N ASN A 491 -25.87 -15.56 37.54
CA ASN A 491 -24.57 -15.85 38.17
C ASN A 491 -24.51 -15.51 39.68
N LEU A 492 -25.52 -14.83 40.24
CA LEU A 492 -25.68 -14.66 41.69
C LEU A 492 -26.60 -15.72 42.33
N GLY A 493 -26.93 -16.78 41.58
CA GLY A 493 -27.59 -17.95 42.13
C GLY A 493 -29.10 -17.86 42.26
N HIS A 494 -29.76 -17.58 41.14
CA HIS A 494 -31.20 -17.79 41.02
C HIS A 494 -31.59 -18.15 39.59
N VAL A 495 -32.71 -18.86 39.47
CA VAL A 495 -33.37 -19.18 38.21
C VAL A 495 -34.73 -18.50 38.22
N THR A 496 -35.12 -17.88 37.11
CA THR A 496 -36.40 -17.16 37.01
C THR A 496 -37.04 -17.43 35.67
N SER A 497 -38.36 -17.66 35.67
CA SER A 497 -39.17 -17.58 34.45
C SER A 497 -39.84 -16.22 34.33
N VAL A 498 -39.70 -15.62 33.16
CA VAL A 498 -40.30 -14.33 32.78
C VAL A 498 -41.21 -14.55 31.58
N ASN A 499 -42.45 -14.07 31.65
CA ASN A 499 -43.40 -14.15 30.55
C ASN A 499 -42.96 -13.22 29.41
N LEU A 500 -42.89 -13.75 28.20
CA LEU A 500 -42.46 -13.05 26.99
C LEU A 500 -43.43 -11.93 26.56
N ASN A 501 -44.72 -12.05 26.83
CA ASN A 501 -45.71 -11.10 26.35
C ASN A 501 -45.77 -9.83 27.21
N ASP A 502 -45.61 -9.95 28.54
CA ASP A 502 -45.80 -8.83 29.48
C ASP A 502 -44.61 -8.56 30.43
N GLY A 503 -43.58 -9.41 30.41
CA GLY A 503 -42.39 -9.25 31.24
C GLY A 503 -42.60 -9.60 32.72
N SER A 504 -43.75 -10.16 33.08
CA SER A 504 -44.05 -10.55 34.46
C SER A 504 -43.23 -11.77 34.88
N THR A 505 -42.78 -11.78 36.15
CA THR A 505 -42.16 -12.97 36.74
C THR A 505 -43.25 -14.01 37.01
N GLN A 506 -43.15 -15.17 36.35
CA GLN A 506 -44.04 -16.29 36.64
C GLN A 506 -43.61 -16.99 37.94
N TRP A 507 -42.31 -17.26 38.06
CA TRP A 507 -41.72 -17.85 39.26
C TRP A 507 -40.22 -17.55 39.34
N LYS A 508 -39.68 -17.59 40.56
CA LYS A 508 -38.26 -17.38 40.84
C LYS A 508 -37.81 -18.29 41.98
N ILE A 509 -36.70 -18.99 41.76
CA ILE A 509 -36.09 -19.90 42.73
C ILE A 509 -34.65 -19.45 42.99
N LEU A 510 -34.27 -19.38 44.27
CA LEU A 510 -32.89 -19.15 44.68
C LEU A 510 -32.14 -20.48 44.71
N THR A 511 -30.90 -20.48 44.26
CA THR A 511 -30.02 -21.64 44.40
C THR A 511 -29.38 -21.65 45.78
N ASP A 512 -29.06 -22.84 46.26
CA ASP A 512 -28.41 -23.03 47.55
C ASP A 512 -27.03 -22.36 47.55
N ASN A 513 -26.72 -21.65 48.64
CA ASN A 513 -25.49 -20.85 48.78
C ASN A 513 -25.27 -19.83 47.65
N ASN A 514 -26.35 -19.36 47.01
CA ASN A 514 -26.28 -18.45 45.86
C ASN A 514 -25.35 -19.00 44.76
N ALA A 515 -25.35 -20.33 44.58
CA ALA A 515 -24.56 -21.02 43.58
C ALA A 515 -24.83 -20.47 42.17
N PRO A 516 -23.82 -19.87 41.50
CA PRO A 516 -23.99 -19.31 40.17
C PRO A 516 -24.55 -20.33 39.16
N VAL A 517 -25.60 -19.98 38.43
CA VAL A 517 -26.13 -20.86 37.38
C VAL A 517 -25.15 -20.88 36.20
N ALA A 518 -24.72 -22.08 35.80
CA ALA A 518 -23.71 -22.31 34.77
C ALA A 518 -24.30 -22.90 33.48
N ASP A 519 -25.40 -23.66 33.55
CA ASP A 519 -26.08 -24.21 32.38
C ASP A 519 -27.59 -24.36 32.64
N ILE A 520 -28.40 -24.24 31.59
CA ILE A 520 -29.85 -24.44 31.61
C ILE A 520 -30.27 -25.33 30.44
N LEU A 521 -31.00 -26.39 30.76
CA LEU A 521 -31.56 -27.35 29.82
C LEU A 521 -33.06 -27.47 30.05
N ILE A 522 -33.87 -27.35 29.00
CA ILE A 522 -35.32 -27.51 29.06
C ILE A 522 -35.67 -28.82 28.35
N MET A 523 -36.42 -29.69 29.01
CA MET A 523 -36.89 -30.96 28.45
C MET A 523 -38.40 -30.88 28.21
N ASP A 524 -38.84 -31.33 27.03
CA ASP A 524 -40.26 -31.42 26.70
C ASP A 524 -40.90 -32.62 27.38
N LYS A 525 -42.14 -32.45 27.85
CA LYS A 525 -42.98 -33.54 28.33
C LYS A 525 -43.06 -34.70 27.33
N LYS A 526 -43.07 -34.41 26.02
CA LYS A 526 -43.18 -35.43 24.96
C LYS A 526 -41.93 -36.30 24.83
N ASP A 527 -40.77 -35.80 25.24
CA ASP A 527 -39.49 -36.52 25.14
C ASP A 527 -39.25 -37.44 26.35
N GLY A 528 -39.93 -37.18 27.47
CA GLY A 528 -39.89 -37.98 28.68
C GLY A 528 -41.00 -39.01 28.74
N ASN A 529 -40.69 -40.25 29.12
CA ASN A 529 -41.70 -41.30 29.35
C ASN A 529 -42.32 -41.14 30.74
N TYR A 530 -43.07 -40.05 30.95
CA TYR A 530 -43.73 -39.69 32.21
C TYR A 530 -45.11 -40.33 32.38
N ASP A 531 -45.56 -40.39 33.63
CA ASP A 531 -47.00 -40.45 33.92
C ASP A 531 -47.65 -39.11 33.51
N SER A 532 -48.90 -39.13 33.09
CA SER A 532 -49.64 -38.04 32.44
C SER A 532 -49.67 -36.68 33.19
N HIS A 533 -49.19 -36.64 34.45
CA HIS A 533 -49.28 -35.52 35.39
C HIS A 533 -48.01 -34.64 35.50
N MET A 534 -46.85 -35.01 34.95
CA MET A 534 -45.68 -34.11 34.91
C MET A 534 -45.68 -33.25 33.64
N GLY A 535 -45.42 -31.95 33.80
CA GLY A 535 -45.24 -30.97 32.72
C GLY A 535 -43.80 -30.95 32.19
N ASP A 536 -43.44 -29.90 31.47
CA ASP A 536 -42.07 -29.64 31.04
C ASP A 536 -41.14 -29.41 32.25
N VAL A 537 -39.86 -29.78 32.10
CA VAL A 537 -38.87 -29.68 33.18
C VAL A 537 -37.72 -28.78 32.77
N VAL A 538 -37.35 -27.86 33.66
CA VAL A 538 -36.16 -27.01 33.55
C VAL A 538 -35.08 -27.58 34.46
N PHE A 539 -33.96 -27.98 33.89
CA PHE A 539 -32.75 -28.33 34.62
C PHE A 539 -31.82 -27.13 34.72
N ALA A 540 -31.38 -26.80 35.92
CA ALA A 540 -30.39 -25.76 36.18
C ALA A 540 -29.15 -26.35 36.84
N GLY A 541 -28.03 -26.31 36.12
CA GLY A 541 -26.73 -26.76 36.57
C GLY A 541 -25.95 -25.57 37.08
N CYS A 542 -25.44 -25.66 38.30
CA CYS A 542 -24.80 -24.54 38.98
C CYS A 542 -23.34 -24.84 39.29
N LYS A 543 -22.58 -23.75 39.49
CA LYS A 543 -21.32 -23.81 40.20
C LYS A 543 -21.52 -24.34 41.62
N PHE A 544 -20.43 -24.75 42.23
CA PHE A 544 -20.41 -25.57 43.44
C PHE A 544 -21.03 -26.95 43.28
N GLY A 545 -21.64 -27.30 42.13
CA GLY A 545 -22.13 -28.65 41.83
C GLY A 545 -23.61 -28.89 42.11
N TYR A 546 -24.42 -27.85 42.32
CA TYR A 546 -25.86 -28.03 42.48
C TYR A 546 -26.55 -28.25 41.13
N ILE A 547 -27.51 -29.18 41.10
CA ILE A 547 -28.41 -29.41 39.98
C ILE A 547 -29.84 -29.32 40.51
N TYR A 548 -30.67 -28.55 39.82
CA TYR A 548 -32.10 -28.42 40.12
C TYR A 548 -32.91 -28.96 38.95
N ALA A 549 -33.93 -29.77 39.23
CA ALA A 549 -35.01 -30.04 38.30
C ALA A 549 -36.25 -29.27 38.77
N LEU A 550 -36.75 -28.39 37.91
CA LEU A 550 -37.85 -27.49 38.22
C LEU A 550 -39.00 -27.78 37.27
N ASN A 551 -40.23 -27.81 37.78
CA ASN A 551 -41.40 -27.74 36.92
C ASN A 551 -41.38 -26.38 36.18
N ARG A 552 -41.54 -26.40 34.85
CA ARG A 552 -41.48 -25.19 34.04
C ARG A 552 -42.64 -24.22 34.34
N ASP A 553 -43.81 -24.72 34.66
CA ASP A 553 -45.03 -23.89 34.77
C ASP A 553 -45.06 -23.08 36.07
N ASP A 554 -44.64 -23.69 37.18
CA ASP A 554 -44.73 -23.07 38.52
C ASP A 554 -43.39 -22.95 39.27
N GLY A 555 -42.29 -23.43 38.68
CA GLY A 555 -40.96 -23.37 39.26
C GLY A 555 -40.75 -24.29 40.46
N LYS A 556 -41.71 -25.16 40.79
CA LYS A 556 -41.56 -26.09 41.92
C LYS A 556 -40.35 -26.98 41.70
N VAL A 557 -39.49 -27.04 42.71
CA VAL A 557 -38.35 -27.95 42.74
C VAL A 557 -38.88 -29.38 42.82
N LEU A 558 -38.69 -30.14 41.74
CA LEU A 558 -39.04 -31.55 41.66
C LEU A 558 -38.03 -32.38 42.46
N TRP A 559 -36.75 -32.08 42.28
CA TRP A 559 -35.64 -32.65 43.06
C TRP A 559 -34.39 -31.77 42.92
N THR A 560 -33.43 -32.00 43.83
CA THR A 560 -32.10 -31.39 43.81
C THR A 560 -31.02 -32.44 43.94
N HIS A 561 -29.91 -32.26 43.23
CA HIS A 561 -28.74 -33.11 43.35
C HIS A 561 -27.48 -32.29 43.61
N LYS A 562 -26.56 -32.83 44.42
CA LYS A 562 -25.28 -32.19 44.73
C LYS A 562 -24.10 -33.03 44.25
N SER A 563 -23.44 -32.53 43.21
CA SER A 563 -22.13 -33.00 42.74
C SER A 563 -20.99 -32.40 43.57
N PRO A 564 -19.84 -33.09 43.72
CA PRO A 564 -18.65 -32.55 44.37
C PRO A 564 -18.01 -31.34 43.67
N HIS A 565 -18.30 -31.13 42.38
CA HIS A 565 -17.67 -30.10 41.54
C HIS A 565 -18.70 -29.36 40.69
N ASP A 566 -18.31 -28.21 40.15
CA ASP A 566 -19.15 -27.35 39.30
C ASP A 566 -19.77 -28.14 38.16
N ILE A 567 -21.05 -27.87 37.88
CA ILE A 567 -21.73 -28.40 36.69
C ILE A 567 -21.33 -27.53 35.50
N ILE A 568 -20.86 -28.17 34.43
CA ILE A 568 -20.33 -27.49 33.24
C ILE A 568 -21.30 -27.65 32.07
N HIS A 569 -21.82 -28.86 31.86
CA HIS A 569 -22.74 -29.18 30.78
C HIS A 569 -23.81 -30.16 31.24
N MET A 570 -25.02 -30.02 30.70
CA MET A 570 -26.11 -30.97 30.87
C MET A 570 -26.72 -31.34 29.52
N LYS A 571 -27.03 -32.62 29.36
CA LYS A 571 -27.82 -33.18 28.25
C LYS A 571 -28.78 -34.21 28.83
N TYR A 572 -29.78 -34.63 28.06
CA TYR A 572 -30.62 -35.75 28.46
C TYR A 572 -30.70 -36.79 27.34
N ILE A 573 -30.83 -38.05 27.73
CA ILE A 573 -31.12 -39.16 26.83
C ILE A 573 -32.29 -39.91 27.44
N LYS A 574 -33.44 -39.86 26.76
CA LYS A 574 -34.70 -40.45 27.26
C LYS A 574 -35.00 -39.95 28.67
N ASN A 575 -34.98 -40.84 29.66
CA ASN A 575 -35.29 -40.54 31.07
C ASN A 575 -34.04 -40.29 31.93
N VAL A 576 -32.85 -40.10 31.32
CA VAL A 576 -31.59 -39.91 32.05
C VAL A 576 -31.00 -38.54 31.74
N LEU A 577 -30.84 -37.71 32.77
CA LEU A 577 -30.10 -36.46 32.72
C LEU A 577 -28.61 -36.80 32.87
N CYS A 578 -27.84 -36.48 31.84
CA CYS A 578 -26.40 -36.63 31.82
C CYS A 578 -25.77 -35.29 32.19
N ALA A 579 -25.22 -35.19 33.40
CA ALA A 579 -24.60 -33.98 33.94
C ALA A 579 -23.08 -34.15 34.07
N ALA A 580 -22.34 -33.30 33.38
CA ALA A 580 -20.88 -33.23 33.49
C ALA A 580 -20.48 -32.27 34.62
N SER A 581 -19.66 -32.77 35.55
CA SER A 581 -19.01 -31.93 36.56
C SER A 581 -17.51 -31.88 36.37
N GLY A 582 -16.89 -30.77 36.80
CA GLY A 582 -15.44 -30.62 36.77
C GLY A 582 -14.96 -29.43 37.59
N ASN A 583 -13.78 -29.56 38.18
CA ASN A 583 -13.15 -28.47 38.91
C ASN A 583 -12.25 -27.64 37.97
N PRO A 584 -12.56 -26.35 37.72
CA PRO A 584 -11.75 -25.51 36.83
C PRO A 584 -10.34 -25.22 37.35
N THR A 585 -10.06 -25.40 38.66
CA THR A 585 -8.72 -25.18 39.23
C THR A 585 -7.78 -26.38 39.10
N ILE A 586 -8.32 -27.58 38.83
CA ILE A 586 -7.56 -28.82 38.67
C ILE A 586 -7.85 -29.37 37.28
N LEU A 587 -7.19 -28.79 36.27
CA LEU A 587 -7.42 -29.18 34.86
C LEU A 587 -7.01 -30.64 34.57
N SER A 588 -6.16 -31.24 35.41
CA SER A 588 -5.63 -32.60 35.28
C SER A 588 -6.36 -33.67 36.12
N GLY A 589 -7.47 -33.33 36.80
CA GLY A 589 -8.24 -34.32 37.58
C GLY A 589 -9.48 -33.75 38.28
N GLY A 590 -10.46 -34.62 38.56
CA GLY A 590 -11.67 -34.24 39.31
C GLY A 590 -12.88 -33.88 38.45
N GLY A 591 -13.10 -34.59 37.35
CA GLY A 591 -14.33 -34.49 36.54
C GLY A 591 -15.09 -35.82 36.49
N ALA A 592 -16.41 -35.76 36.33
CA ALA A 592 -17.23 -36.95 36.14
C ALA A 592 -18.50 -36.63 35.34
N VAL A 593 -19.02 -37.63 34.64
CA VAL A 593 -20.39 -37.58 34.09
C VAL A 593 -21.29 -38.42 34.97
N TYR A 594 -22.41 -37.85 35.36
CA TYR A 594 -23.45 -38.52 36.13
C TYR A 594 -24.66 -38.76 35.24
N GLY A 595 -25.14 -39.99 35.19
CA GLY A 595 -26.47 -40.31 34.70
C GLY A 595 -27.44 -40.26 35.87
N ILE A 596 -28.38 -39.32 35.82
CA ILE A 596 -29.34 -39.05 36.88
C ILE A 596 -30.73 -39.39 36.34
N ASP A 597 -31.49 -40.19 37.09
CA ASP A 597 -32.88 -40.45 36.78
C ASP A 597 -33.67 -39.14 36.84
N ILE A 598 -34.28 -38.77 35.72
CA ILE A 598 -34.97 -37.49 35.57
C ILE A 598 -36.19 -37.37 36.50
N LYS A 599 -36.80 -38.49 36.92
CA LYS A 599 -38.00 -38.48 37.77
C LYS A 599 -37.66 -38.27 39.24
N THR A 600 -36.61 -38.94 39.70
CA THR A 600 -36.28 -39.06 41.12
C THR A 600 -35.06 -38.24 41.55
N GLY A 601 -34.18 -37.87 40.61
CA GLY A 601 -32.91 -37.23 40.92
C GLY A 601 -31.84 -38.21 41.45
N TYR A 602 -32.09 -39.52 41.44
CA TYR A 602 -31.11 -40.52 41.85
C TYR A 602 -30.05 -40.74 40.78
N ILE A 603 -28.79 -40.88 41.20
CA ILE A 603 -27.71 -41.29 40.31
C ILE A 603 -27.96 -42.75 39.90
N LEU A 604 -28.15 -42.98 38.61
CA LEU A 604 -28.21 -44.31 38.01
C LEU A 604 -26.82 -44.86 37.75
N TRP A 605 -25.91 -44.01 37.27
CA TRP A 605 -24.53 -44.38 36.98
C TRP A 605 -23.60 -43.16 37.08
N LYS A 606 -22.31 -43.44 37.26
CA LYS A 606 -21.25 -42.43 37.29
C LYS A 606 -20.06 -42.91 36.46
N TYR A 607 -19.65 -42.10 35.51
CA TYR A 607 -18.42 -42.28 34.76
C TYR A 607 -17.36 -41.31 35.28
N ALA A 608 -16.41 -41.81 36.06
CA ALA A 608 -15.31 -41.02 36.59
C ALA A 608 -14.26 -40.75 35.50
N GLY A 609 -13.80 -39.50 35.38
CA GLY A 609 -12.87 -39.11 34.33
C GLY A 609 -12.07 -37.85 34.67
N ASN A 610 -11.64 -37.17 33.62
CA ASN A 610 -10.92 -35.91 33.69
C ASN A 610 -11.88 -34.74 33.44
N TYR A 611 -11.35 -33.51 33.46
CA TYR A 611 -12.15 -32.31 33.16
C TYR A 611 -12.77 -32.42 31.77
N ILE A 612 -14.07 -32.10 31.64
CA ILE A 612 -14.84 -32.24 30.40
C ILE A 612 -14.95 -30.87 29.75
N TYR A 613 -14.47 -30.75 28.52
CA TYR A 613 -14.49 -29.50 27.75
C TYR A 613 -15.64 -29.41 26.75
N ALA A 614 -16.13 -30.56 26.28
CA ALA A 614 -17.25 -30.64 25.34
C ALA A 614 -18.07 -31.89 25.66
N MET A 615 -19.39 -31.75 25.57
CA MET A 615 -20.33 -32.86 25.77
C MET A 615 -21.50 -32.75 24.79
N GLU A 616 -21.75 -33.83 24.05
CA GLU A 616 -22.93 -33.96 23.19
C GLU A 616 -23.64 -35.31 23.35
N HIS A 617 -24.89 -35.38 22.91
CA HIS A 617 -25.71 -36.59 23.00
C HIS A 617 -26.14 -37.10 21.63
N CYS A 618 -26.13 -38.43 21.46
CA CYS A 618 -26.62 -39.13 20.29
C CYS A 618 -27.78 -40.06 20.67
N MET A 619 -29.00 -39.63 20.37
CA MET A 619 -30.21 -40.42 20.64
C MET A 619 -30.25 -41.76 19.87
N LYS A 620 -29.75 -41.79 18.63
CA LYS A 620 -29.73 -42.98 17.75
C LYS A 620 -28.98 -44.16 18.38
N TYR A 621 -27.84 -43.88 19.02
CA TYR A 621 -27.01 -44.88 19.71
C TYR A 621 -27.14 -44.86 21.23
N ASN A 622 -28.02 -44.01 21.75
CA ASN A 622 -28.21 -43.82 23.18
C ASN A 622 -26.86 -43.54 23.90
N SER A 623 -26.05 -42.65 23.32
CA SER A 623 -24.70 -42.37 23.81
C SER A 623 -24.48 -40.89 24.13
N ILE A 624 -23.70 -40.63 25.17
CA ILE A 624 -23.12 -39.33 25.49
C ILE A 624 -21.67 -39.34 25.07
N ILE A 625 -21.27 -38.35 24.30
CA ILE A 625 -19.93 -38.20 23.79
C ILE A 625 -19.27 -37.03 24.51
N ILE A 626 -18.10 -37.27 25.10
CA ILE A 626 -17.35 -36.29 25.86
C ILE A 626 -15.93 -36.14 25.31
N GLY A 627 -15.48 -34.88 25.25
CA GLY A 627 -14.09 -34.50 25.04
C GLY A 627 -13.46 -34.08 26.36
N THR A 628 -12.35 -34.71 26.73
CA THR A 628 -11.76 -34.59 28.07
C THR A 628 -10.35 -34.00 28.05
N SER A 629 -9.90 -33.49 29.20
CA SER A 629 -8.57 -32.85 29.35
C SER A 629 -7.39 -33.83 29.24
N ASN A 630 -7.63 -35.13 29.33
CA ASN A 630 -6.62 -36.17 29.08
C ASN A 630 -6.53 -36.59 27.61
N GLU A 631 -6.97 -35.73 26.69
CA GLU A 631 -6.72 -35.92 25.24
C GLU A 631 -7.41 -37.17 24.69
N MET A 632 -8.64 -37.39 25.17
CA MET A 632 -9.49 -38.50 24.78
C MET A 632 -10.87 -37.99 24.40
N ILE A 633 -11.48 -38.71 23.46
CA ILE A 633 -12.93 -38.67 23.21
C ILE A 633 -13.49 -39.98 23.73
N TYR A 634 -14.55 -39.92 24.52
CA TYR A 634 -15.27 -41.10 24.98
C TYR A 634 -16.71 -41.06 24.50
N SER A 635 -17.22 -42.19 24.05
CA SER A 635 -18.66 -42.42 23.89
C SER A 635 -19.12 -43.38 24.98
N ILE A 636 -20.06 -42.91 25.78
CA ILE A 636 -20.56 -43.58 26.97
C ILE A 636 -22.04 -43.85 26.75
N ASN A 637 -22.52 -45.02 27.12
CA ASN A 637 -23.93 -45.35 27.05
C ASN A 637 -24.71 -44.49 28.05
N GLY A 638 -25.68 -43.71 27.56
CA GLY A 638 -26.47 -42.78 28.37
C GLY A 638 -27.39 -43.46 29.40
N ASN A 639 -27.72 -44.74 29.24
CA ASN A 639 -28.62 -45.43 30.16
C ASN A 639 -27.91 -46.02 31.38
N ASN A 640 -26.69 -46.54 31.21
CA ASN A 640 -26.00 -47.32 32.23
C ASN A 640 -24.56 -46.88 32.50
N GLY A 641 -24.02 -45.93 31.74
CA GLY A 641 -22.67 -45.40 31.94
C GLY A 641 -21.54 -46.26 31.40
N ASP A 642 -21.85 -47.35 30.67
CA ASP A 642 -20.83 -48.22 30.09
C ASP A 642 -20.05 -47.50 28.98
N LEU A 643 -18.74 -47.70 28.94
CA LEU A 643 -17.90 -47.22 27.84
C LEU A 643 -18.24 -47.99 26.55
N LEU A 644 -18.66 -47.28 25.51
CA LEU A 644 -18.91 -47.86 24.18
C LEU A 644 -17.64 -47.87 23.34
N TRP A 645 -16.97 -46.72 23.24
CA TRP A 645 -15.70 -46.58 22.55
C TRP A 645 -14.91 -45.39 23.07
N LYS A 646 -13.60 -45.38 22.82
CA LYS A 646 -12.72 -44.25 23.12
C LYS A 646 -11.73 -44.01 21.99
N TYR A 647 -11.36 -42.76 21.77
CA TYR A 647 -10.39 -42.35 20.75
C TYR A 647 -9.36 -41.41 21.35
N ALA A 648 -8.07 -41.65 21.06
CA ALA A 648 -6.96 -40.83 21.55
C ALA A 648 -6.63 -39.72 20.56
N THR A 649 -6.63 -38.47 21.01
CA THR A 649 -6.47 -37.30 20.13
C THR A 649 -5.01 -36.84 19.99
N HIS A 650 -4.06 -37.64 20.50
CA HIS A 650 -2.61 -37.48 20.33
C HIS A 650 -2.10 -36.09 20.80
N ASN A 651 -2.11 -35.84 22.11
CA ASN A 651 -1.60 -34.60 22.73
C ASN A 651 -2.42 -33.33 22.44
N ARG A 652 -3.72 -33.48 22.17
CA ARG A 652 -4.63 -32.34 21.88
C ARG A 652 -5.95 -32.49 22.60
N VAL A 653 -6.46 -31.41 23.17
CA VAL A 653 -7.74 -31.44 23.89
C VAL A 653 -8.87 -31.01 22.99
N ILE A 654 -10.02 -31.68 23.12
CA ILE A 654 -11.21 -31.36 22.32
C ILE A 654 -11.98 -30.20 22.96
N LYS A 655 -12.28 -29.18 22.15
CA LYS A 655 -12.97 -27.96 22.57
C LYS A 655 -14.42 -27.90 22.10
N THR A 656 -14.75 -28.59 21.02
CA THR A 656 -16.07 -28.54 20.39
C THR A 656 -16.35 -29.87 19.69
N ILE A 657 -17.62 -30.28 19.69
CA ILE A 657 -18.12 -31.51 19.09
C ILE A 657 -19.43 -31.20 18.37
N SER A 658 -19.57 -31.68 17.13
CA SER A 658 -20.81 -31.59 16.34
C SER A 658 -21.11 -32.98 15.75
N LEU A 659 -22.38 -33.35 15.65
CA LEU A 659 -22.79 -34.70 15.27
C LEU A 659 -23.69 -34.66 14.02
N ASP A 660 -23.37 -35.48 13.02
CA ASP A 660 -24.29 -35.82 11.94
C ASP A 660 -24.83 -37.24 12.14
N LYS A 661 -26.13 -37.33 12.43
CA LYS A 661 -26.79 -38.60 12.78
C LYS A 661 -27.16 -39.44 11.54
N GLU A 662 -27.28 -38.80 10.38
CA GLU A 662 -27.66 -39.46 9.14
C GLU A 662 -26.46 -40.21 8.55
N GLU A 663 -25.30 -39.56 8.45
CA GLU A 663 -24.05 -40.14 7.92
C GLU A 663 -23.20 -40.86 8.99
N ASP A 664 -23.68 -40.87 10.24
CA ASP A 664 -22.98 -41.41 11.40
C ASP A 664 -21.55 -40.84 11.55
N ILE A 665 -21.45 -39.51 11.56
CA ILE A 665 -20.18 -38.78 11.68
C ILE A 665 -20.21 -37.90 12.92
N LEU A 666 -19.14 -37.97 13.70
CA LEU A 666 -18.80 -36.98 14.71
C LEU A 666 -17.69 -36.11 14.18
N ILE A 667 -17.85 -34.79 14.29
CA ILE A 667 -16.79 -33.81 14.06
C ILE A 667 -16.32 -33.27 15.40
N ALA A 668 -15.02 -33.29 15.65
CA ALA A 668 -14.41 -32.72 16.84
C ALA A 668 -13.29 -31.74 16.49
N GLY A 669 -13.35 -30.55 17.06
CA GLY A 669 -12.30 -29.53 16.96
C GLY A 669 -11.39 -29.56 18.19
N SER A 670 -10.08 -29.63 17.98
CA SER A 670 -9.11 -29.57 19.09
C SER A 670 -8.54 -28.19 19.35
N GLY A 671 -7.97 -27.99 20.53
CA GLY A 671 -7.11 -26.85 20.87
C GLY A 671 -6.09 -27.22 21.96
N GLU A 672 -5.16 -26.31 22.23
CA GLU A 672 -4.07 -26.52 23.18
C GLU A 672 -4.50 -26.23 24.64
N LEU A 673 -3.86 -26.90 25.61
CA LEU A 673 -4.07 -26.65 27.05
C LEU A 673 -3.12 -25.54 27.57
N SER A 674 -2.03 -25.25 26.86
CA SER A 674 -1.03 -24.23 27.20
C SER A 674 -0.34 -23.67 25.93
N ASN A 675 0.06 -22.40 25.95
CA ASN A 675 0.65 -21.62 24.82
C ASN A 675 2.04 -22.10 24.32
N VAL A 676 2.43 -23.36 24.54
CA VAL A 676 3.83 -23.78 24.44
C VAL A 676 4.09 -24.77 23.28
N SER A 677 3.08 -25.27 22.57
CA SER A 677 3.29 -26.18 21.44
C SER A 677 3.05 -25.49 20.09
N LYS A 678 3.92 -25.76 19.10
CA LYS A 678 3.80 -25.20 17.72
C LYS A 678 3.04 -26.13 16.77
N LEU A 679 2.29 -27.09 17.29
CA LEU A 679 1.84 -28.24 16.50
C LEU A 679 0.57 -27.99 15.68
N GLY A 680 -0.17 -26.90 15.93
CA GLY A 680 -1.42 -26.58 15.25
C GLY A 680 -2.56 -27.53 15.62
N SER A 681 -3.79 -27.08 15.45
CA SER A 681 -5.00 -27.82 15.83
C SER A 681 -5.52 -28.74 14.73
N ASN A 682 -6.21 -29.79 15.14
CA ASN A 682 -6.84 -30.76 14.25
C ASN A 682 -8.36 -30.66 14.32
N ILE A 683 -8.99 -31.02 13.19
CA ILE A 683 -10.42 -31.31 13.10
C ILE A 683 -10.51 -32.79 12.76
N TYR A 684 -11.18 -33.55 13.63
CA TYR A 684 -11.31 -35.00 13.53
C TYR A 684 -12.72 -35.33 13.04
N ALA A 685 -12.83 -36.24 12.09
CA ALA A 685 -14.07 -36.94 11.82
C ALA A 685 -13.95 -38.39 12.27
N LEU A 686 -14.84 -38.79 13.16
CA LEU A 686 -14.93 -40.15 13.66
C LEU A 686 -16.26 -40.76 13.25
N ASP A 687 -16.27 -42.06 13.02
CA ASP A 687 -17.48 -42.84 12.93
C ASP A 687 -18.23 -42.79 14.26
N LEU A 688 -19.47 -42.29 14.24
CA LEU A 688 -20.25 -42.01 15.44
C LEU A 688 -20.53 -43.28 16.28
N LYS A 689 -20.65 -44.43 15.61
CA LYS A 689 -20.99 -45.71 16.23
C LYS A 689 -19.77 -46.41 16.82
N THR A 690 -18.65 -46.41 16.12
CA THR A 690 -17.46 -47.21 16.46
C THR A 690 -16.31 -46.39 17.04
N GLY A 691 -16.29 -45.07 16.82
CA GLY A 691 -15.18 -44.20 17.19
C GLY A 691 -13.96 -44.31 16.28
N LEU A 692 -14.06 -45.07 15.18
CA LEU A 692 -12.98 -45.19 14.21
C LEU A 692 -12.78 -43.88 13.44
N GLU A 693 -11.52 -43.55 13.18
CA GLU A 693 -11.17 -42.38 12.39
C GLU A 693 -11.64 -42.52 10.94
N LYS A 694 -12.41 -41.55 10.48
CA LYS A 694 -12.78 -41.38 9.06
C LYS A 694 -11.75 -40.50 8.37
N TRP A 695 -11.44 -39.34 8.95
CA TRP A 695 -10.39 -38.44 8.46
C TRP A 695 -9.93 -37.46 9.54
N ILE A 696 -8.74 -36.88 9.34
CA ILE A 696 -8.20 -35.77 10.14
C ILE A 696 -7.76 -34.65 9.22
N HIS A 697 -8.19 -33.42 9.53
CA HIS A 697 -7.69 -32.21 8.89
C HIS A 697 -6.80 -31.42 9.87
N ARG A 698 -5.56 -31.13 9.46
CA ARG A 698 -4.64 -30.28 10.24
C ARG A 698 -4.90 -28.79 9.93
N ALA A 699 -5.59 -28.12 10.83
CA ALA A 699 -5.86 -26.69 10.73
C ALA A 699 -4.65 -25.84 11.16
N LYS A 700 -4.35 -24.80 10.38
CA LYS A 700 -3.34 -23.78 10.72
C LYS A 700 -3.90 -22.75 11.70
N SER A 701 -4.40 -23.23 12.84
CA SER A 701 -4.89 -22.41 13.96
C SER A 701 -4.39 -23.00 15.29
N GLU A 702 -4.27 -22.14 16.31
CA GLU A 702 -3.87 -22.51 17.68
C GLU A 702 -4.98 -23.28 18.42
N GLY A 703 -6.22 -23.15 17.95
CA GLY A 703 -7.37 -23.90 18.46
C GLY A 703 -8.56 -23.78 17.51
N ILE A 704 -9.45 -24.77 17.56
CA ILE A 704 -10.77 -24.70 16.95
C ILE A 704 -11.77 -24.35 18.05
N GLU A 705 -12.44 -23.21 17.89
CA GLU A 705 -13.36 -22.65 18.88
C GLU A 705 -14.77 -23.24 18.74
N SER A 706 -15.21 -23.45 17.49
CA SER A 706 -16.50 -24.05 17.17
C SER A 706 -16.44 -24.81 15.86
N THR A 707 -17.24 -25.87 15.79
CA THR A 707 -17.55 -26.62 14.58
C THR A 707 -19.05 -26.67 14.38
N ASP A 708 -19.48 -26.70 13.13
CA ASP A 708 -20.88 -26.87 12.76
C ASP A 708 -20.99 -27.70 11.48
N ILE A 709 -22.12 -28.40 11.31
CA ILE A 709 -22.41 -29.25 10.16
C ILE A 709 -23.60 -28.63 9.42
N VAL A 710 -23.41 -28.32 8.15
CA VAL A 710 -24.37 -27.52 7.37
C VAL A 710 -24.81 -28.30 6.14
N ASN A 711 -26.13 -28.39 5.96
CA ASN A 711 -26.73 -28.98 4.77
C ASN A 711 -26.74 -27.96 3.62
N THR A 712 -26.17 -28.32 2.48
CA THR A 712 -26.15 -27.50 1.25
C THR A 712 -26.78 -28.26 0.09
N LYS A 713 -27.08 -27.57 -1.02
CA LYS A 713 -27.67 -28.20 -2.22
C LYS A 713 -26.80 -29.32 -2.78
N ASN A 714 -25.49 -29.25 -2.53
CA ASN A 714 -24.48 -30.14 -3.09
C ASN A 714 -23.88 -31.09 -2.04
N GLY A 715 -24.56 -31.27 -0.90
CA GLY A 715 -24.14 -32.15 0.19
C GLY A 715 -23.82 -31.41 1.49
N LYS A 716 -23.37 -32.16 2.50
CA LYS A 716 -23.07 -31.61 3.82
C LYS A 716 -21.64 -31.13 3.91
N ILE A 717 -21.46 -29.97 4.55
CA ILE A 717 -20.15 -29.40 4.82
C ILE A 717 -19.90 -29.29 6.32
N VAL A 718 -18.63 -29.21 6.68
CA VAL A 718 -18.16 -28.82 8.01
C VAL A 718 -17.68 -27.39 7.94
N MET A 719 -18.24 -26.56 8.82
CA MET A 719 -17.79 -25.20 9.07
C MET A 719 -17.05 -25.15 10.39
N ALA A 720 -15.79 -24.74 10.37
CA ALA A 720 -14.95 -24.66 11.57
C ALA A 720 -14.35 -23.28 11.75
N LYS A 721 -14.57 -22.67 12.92
CA LYS A 721 -13.99 -21.38 13.32
C LYS A 721 -12.74 -21.62 14.18
N GLY A 722 -11.61 -21.09 13.74
CA GLY A 722 -10.39 -21.09 14.55
C GLY A 722 -10.34 -19.93 15.54
N ILE A 723 -9.38 -19.98 16.46
CA ILE A 723 -9.13 -18.91 17.44
C ILE A 723 -8.57 -17.66 16.73
N TYR A 724 -8.96 -16.47 17.21
CA TYR A 724 -8.41 -15.18 16.76
C TYR A 724 -6.92 -15.08 17.11
N LYS A 725 -6.09 -14.69 16.13
CA LYS A 725 -4.65 -14.52 16.29
C LYS A 725 -4.26 -13.03 16.28
N PRO A 726 -3.96 -12.42 17.44
CA PRO A 726 -3.64 -10.99 17.52
C PRO A 726 -2.43 -10.57 16.69
N SER A 727 -1.39 -11.40 16.64
CA SER A 727 -0.15 -11.09 15.89
C SER A 727 -0.31 -11.03 14.38
N LEU A 728 -1.31 -11.72 13.82
CA LEU A 728 -1.63 -11.69 12.40
C LEU A 728 -2.92 -10.92 12.10
N ASN A 729 -3.63 -10.47 13.13
CA ASN A 729 -4.93 -9.84 13.03
C ASN A 729 -5.94 -10.63 12.17
N ILE A 730 -5.99 -11.95 12.37
CA ILE A 730 -6.83 -12.84 11.57
C ILE A 730 -7.56 -13.85 12.47
N THR A 731 -8.83 -14.09 12.18
CA THR A 731 -9.54 -15.32 12.59
C THR A 731 -9.78 -16.21 11.35
N PRO A 732 -9.27 -17.45 11.32
CA PRO A 732 -9.50 -18.35 10.19
C PRO A 732 -10.84 -19.07 10.31
N VAL A 733 -11.52 -19.25 9.18
CA VAL A 733 -12.71 -20.12 9.01
C VAL A 733 -12.38 -21.15 7.94
N TYR A 734 -12.72 -22.42 8.19
CA TYR A 734 -12.48 -23.54 7.29
C TYR A 734 -13.81 -24.14 6.86
N ILE A 735 -13.99 -24.31 5.55
CA ILE A 735 -15.15 -24.98 4.96
C ILE A 735 -14.67 -26.25 4.27
N MET A 736 -15.21 -27.39 4.69
CA MET A 736 -14.76 -28.71 4.25
C MET A 736 -15.94 -29.61 3.90
N GLU A 737 -15.74 -30.59 3.03
CA GLU A 737 -16.72 -31.66 2.81
C GLU A 737 -16.80 -32.57 4.04
N LEU A 738 -18.03 -32.93 4.47
CA LEU A 738 -18.25 -33.77 5.65
C LEU A 738 -17.63 -35.16 5.52
N ASN A 739 -17.78 -35.81 4.36
CA ASN A 739 -17.42 -37.22 4.19
C ASN A 739 -15.93 -37.44 3.91
N SER A 740 -15.28 -36.51 3.19
CA SER A 740 -13.89 -36.65 2.75
C SER A 740 -12.89 -35.86 3.60
N GLY A 741 -13.33 -34.83 4.33
CA GLY A 741 -12.45 -33.88 5.01
C GLY A 741 -11.69 -32.97 4.05
N LYS A 742 -12.04 -33.00 2.76
CA LYS A 742 -11.44 -32.12 1.74
C LYS A 742 -11.80 -30.67 2.05
N LEU A 743 -10.78 -29.84 2.17
CA LEU A 743 -10.95 -28.40 2.29
C LEU A 743 -11.47 -27.83 0.97
N LEU A 744 -12.68 -27.26 1.00
CA LEU A 744 -13.27 -26.56 -0.13
C LEU A 744 -12.62 -25.19 -0.27
N TRP A 745 -12.69 -24.38 0.79
CA TRP A 745 -12.01 -23.11 0.88
C TRP A 745 -11.81 -22.68 2.33
N LYS A 746 -11.01 -21.64 2.52
CA LYS A 746 -10.76 -21.02 3.82
C LYS A 746 -10.90 -19.52 3.72
N TYR A 747 -11.48 -18.92 4.74
CA TYR A 747 -11.60 -17.47 4.86
C TYR A 747 -10.76 -16.96 6.04
N ARG A 748 -10.24 -15.75 5.90
CA ARG A 748 -9.39 -15.09 6.89
C ARG A 748 -10.01 -13.73 7.24
N ALA A 749 -10.87 -13.70 8.25
CA ALA A 749 -11.44 -12.46 8.73
C ALA A 749 -10.34 -11.57 9.30
N LYS A 750 -10.24 -10.31 8.86
CA LYS A 750 -9.25 -9.32 9.36
C LYS A 750 -9.68 -8.73 10.71
N GLY A 751 -9.91 -9.58 11.70
CA GLY A 751 -10.39 -9.18 13.01
C GLY A 751 -11.07 -10.31 13.77
N HIS A 752 -11.64 -9.98 14.92
CA HIS A 752 -12.25 -10.98 15.81
C HIS A 752 -13.66 -11.35 15.33
N ILE A 753 -13.85 -12.59 14.88
CA ILE A 753 -15.17 -13.10 14.50
C ILE A 753 -16.07 -13.25 15.74
N ARG A 754 -17.22 -12.57 15.72
CA ARG A 754 -18.28 -12.69 16.73
C ARG A 754 -19.24 -13.83 16.42
N ALA A 755 -19.57 -14.04 15.15
CA ALA A 755 -20.46 -15.11 14.73
C ALA A 755 -20.16 -15.56 13.30
N VAL A 756 -20.41 -16.85 13.03
CA VAL A 756 -20.40 -17.44 11.68
C VAL A 756 -21.65 -18.29 11.57
N ASN A 757 -22.54 -17.95 10.65
CA ASN A 757 -23.83 -18.62 10.48
C ASN A 757 -24.04 -19.00 9.01
N ALA A 758 -24.63 -20.17 8.77
CA ALA A 758 -25.16 -20.53 7.45
C ALA A 758 -26.47 -19.77 7.18
N VAL A 759 -26.65 -19.27 5.97
CA VAL A 759 -27.78 -18.42 5.58
C VAL A 759 -28.25 -18.73 4.15
N ASN A 760 -29.49 -18.41 3.83
CA ASN A 760 -30.00 -18.47 2.46
C ASN A 760 -29.74 -17.13 1.76
N SER A 761 -29.11 -17.18 0.58
CA SER A 761 -28.76 -16.02 -0.25
C SER A 761 -29.97 -15.34 -0.90
N LYS A 762 -31.12 -16.02 -0.98
CA LYS A 762 -32.39 -15.47 -1.47
C LYS A 762 -33.47 -15.57 -0.39
N ASN A 763 -34.16 -14.44 -0.14
CA ASN A 763 -35.27 -14.36 0.82
C ASN A 763 -36.23 -15.54 0.68
N PRO A 764 -36.69 -16.16 1.79
CA PRO A 764 -37.77 -17.12 1.76
C PRO A 764 -39.10 -16.38 1.55
N THR A 765 -39.37 -15.92 0.33
CA THR A 765 -40.74 -15.58 -0.07
C THR A 765 -41.45 -16.88 -0.44
N GLY A 766 -41.97 -17.59 0.56
CA GLY A 766 -42.73 -18.82 0.31
C GLY A 766 -43.10 -19.53 1.61
N ASN A 767 -44.40 -19.45 1.94
CA ASN A 767 -45.19 -20.22 2.91
C ASN A 767 -44.47 -20.99 4.03
N LYS A 768 -44.75 -20.56 5.27
CA LYS A 768 -44.63 -21.36 6.49
C LYS A 768 -45.55 -22.58 6.42
N HIS A 769 -45.11 -23.65 7.10
CA HIS A 769 -45.71 -24.98 7.28
C HIS A 769 -45.23 -26.02 6.26
N ASP A 770 -44.12 -26.71 6.56
CA ASP A 770 -44.15 -28.04 7.21
C ASP A 770 -42.72 -28.57 7.47
N GLU A 771 -42.56 -29.28 8.58
CA GLU A 771 -41.43 -30.11 9.03
C GLU A 771 -40.01 -29.49 9.15
N ILE A 772 -39.61 -29.33 10.41
CA ILE A 772 -38.25 -29.06 10.88
C ILE A 772 -37.38 -30.27 10.49
N ASP A 773 -36.49 -30.13 9.48
CA ASP A 773 -35.13 -30.71 9.54
C ASP A 773 -34.23 -30.51 8.30
N ASN A 774 -34.62 -29.86 7.20
CA ASN A 774 -33.70 -29.69 6.05
C ASN A 774 -33.71 -28.30 5.41
N PHE A 775 -33.27 -27.28 6.15
CA PHE A 775 -32.87 -26.02 5.54
C PHE A 775 -31.58 -26.22 4.74
N VAL A 776 -31.68 -26.08 3.43
CA VAL A 776 -30.56 -26.16 2.51
C VAL A 776 -29.99 -24.77 2.31
N TYR A 777 -28.78 -24.53 2.84
CA TYR A 777 -28.12 -23.22 2.80
C TYR A 777 -27.20 -23.07 1.59
N ASP A 778 -27.14 -21.85 1.03
CA ASP A 778 -26.25 -21.50 -0.08
C ASP A 778 -25.30 -20.32 0.21
N GLY A 779 -25.40 -19.70 1.39
CA GLY A 779 -24.48 -18.65 1.86
C GLY A 779 -23.96 -18.85 3.29
N ILE A 780 -22.88 -18.15 3.61
CA ILE A 780 -22.29 -18.03 4.95
C ILE A 780 -22.20 -16.56 5.31
N ARG A 781 -22.77 -16.19 6.46
CA ARG A 781 -22.62 -14.86 7.05
C ARG A 781 -21.53 -14.87 8.12
N ILE A 782 -20.50 -14.06 7.91
CA ILE A 782 -19.42 -13.83 8.85
C ILE A 782 -19.56 -12.44 9.44
N LYS A 783 -19.69 -12.38 10.76
CA LYS A 783 -19.73 -11.14 11.53
C LYS A 783 -18.44 -11.01 12.33
N TYR A 784 -17.67 -9.95 12.11
CA TYR A 784 -16.41 -9.72 12.81
C TYR A 784 -16.17 -8.25 13.14
N ILE A 785 -15.36 -8.03 14.18
CA ILE A 785 -14.89 -6.71 14.58
C ILE A 785 -13.54 -6.45 13.90
N PRO A 786 -13.43 -5.48 12.98
CA PRO A 786 -12.15 -5.12 12.38
C PRO A 786 -11.19 -4.56 13.44
N HIS A 787 -9.94 -5.02 13.44
CA HIS A 787 -8.96 -4.55 14.43
C HIS A 787 -8.67 -3.05 14.34
N ASN A 788 -8.69 -2.46 13.14
CA ASN A 788 -8.46 -1.03 12.97
C ASN A 788 -9.67 -0.17 13.41
N ARG A 789 -10.82 -0.81 13.69
CA ARG A 789 -12.09 -0.14 14.02
C ARG A 789 -12.83 -0.96 15.11
N PRO A 790 -12.38 -0.94 16.37
CA PRO A 790 -12.90 -1.79 17.44
C PRO A 790 -14.38 -1.53 17.79
N ASN A 791 -14.89 -0.34 17.47
CA ASN A 791 -16.29 0.06 17.68
C ASN A 791 -17.14 -0.09 16.41
N SER A 792 -16.72 -0.98 15.51
CA SER A 792 -17.44 -1.29 14.27
C SER A 792 -17.62 -2.79 14.11
N ILE A 793 -18.65 -3.17 13.38
CA ILE A 793 -18.94 -4.55 13.05
C ILE A 793 -19.10 -4.64 11.54
N THR A 794 -18.26 -5.48 10.93
CA THR A 794 -18.38 -5.85 9.52
C THR A 794 -19.15 -7.14 9.40
N VAL A 795 -20.09 -7.15 8.45
CA VAL A 795 -20.84 -8.33 8.05
C VAL A 795 -20.47 -8.65 6.61
N GLN A 796 -20.09 -9.90 6.37
CA GLN A 796 -19.78 -10.40 5.05
C GLN A 796 -20.58 -11.66 4.77
N ASN A 797 -21.34 -11.65 3.67
CA ASN A 797 -22.04 -12.80 3.15
C ASN A 797 -21.20 -13.41 2.01
N LEU A 798 -20.81 -14.67 2.17
CA LEU A 798 -20.01 -15.43 1.21
C LEU A 798 -20.85 -16.56 0.65
N GLU A 799 -20.62 -16.95 -0.60
CA GLU A 799 -21.16 -18.18 -1.14
C GLU A 799 -20.56 -19.41 -0.45
N ILE A 800 -21.39 -20.38 -0.09
CA ILE A 800 -20.98 -21.49 0.79
C ILE A 800 -19.96 -22.45 0.14
N LEU A 801 -20.01 -22.65 -1.18
CA LEU A 801 -19.17 -23.65 -1.87
C LEU A 801 -17.89 -23.09 -2.46
N GLU A 802 -17.92 -21.86 -2.96
CA GLU A 802 -16.79 -21.24 -3.67
C GLU A 802 -16.18 -20.07 -2.87
N GLY A 803 -16.87 -19.56 -1.85
CA GLY A 803 -16.39 -18.46 -1.01
C GLY A 803 -16.43 -17.10 -1.70
N HIS A 804 -17.15 -16.97 -2.82
CA HIS A 804 -17.35 -15.70 -3.51
C HIS A 804 -18.10 -14.70 -2.63
N ASN A 805 -17.65 -13.44 -2.63
CA ASN A 805 -18.30 -12.40 -1.85
C ASN A 805 -19.64 -12.04 -2.51
N LEU A 806 -20.75 -12.30 -1.81
CA LEU A 806 -22.09 -11.95 -2.27
C LEU A 806 -22.42 -10.50 -1.89
N SER A 807 -22.11 -10.12 -0.66
CA SER A 807 -22.30 -8.76 -0.16
C SER A 807 -21.46 -8.51 1.08
N SER A 808 -20.98 -7.29 1.26
CA SER A 808 -20.31 -6.88 2.50
C SER A 808 -20.71 -5.48 2.88
N TYR A 809 -21.01 -5.28 4.15
CA TYR A 809 -21.26 -3.95 4.70
C TYR A 809 -20.61 -3.80 6.08
N ASN A 810 -20.27 -2.57 6.41
CA ASN A 810 -19.70 -2.22 7.71
C ASN A 810 -20.58 -1.19 8.40
N ILE A 811 -20.93 -1.48 9.64
CA ILE A 811 -21.63 -0.54 10.51
C ILE A 811 -20.60 -0.06 11.52
N SER A 812 -20.51 1.26 11.68
CA SER A 812 -19.47 1.88 12.49
C SER A 812 -20.02 2.91 13.46
N ASN A 813 -19.18 3.21 14.45
CA ASN A 813 -19.41 4.10 15.59
C ASN A 813 -20.26 3.47 16.69
N ASP A 814 -19.58 3.26 17.81
CA ASP A 814 -20.16 2.89 19.11
C ASP A 814 -21.02 1.62 19.14
N ILE A 815 -20.70 0.64 18.28
CA ILE A 815 -21.47 -0.60 18.18
C ILE A 815 -20.95 -1.64 19.15
N SER A 816 -21.82 -2.15 20.01
CA SER A 816 -21.53 -3.25 20.93
C SER A 816 -22.02 -4.59 20.41
N GLU A 817 -23.18 -4.61 19.75
CA GLU A 817 -23.84 -5.82 19.27
C GLU A 817 -24.57 -5.58 17.94
N LEU A 818 -24.70 -6.65 17.14
CA LEU A 818 -25.40 -6.58 15.85
C LEU A 818 -26.14 -7.88 15.57
N LEU A 819 -27.43 -7.81 15.31
CA LEU A 819 -28.24 -8.96 14.91
C LEU A 819 -28.79 -8.73 13.51
N VAL A 820 -28.51 -9.65 12.58
CA VAL A 820 -29.07 -9.64 11.23
C VAL A 820 -30.12 -10.73 11.16
N SER A 821 -31.38 -10.35 10.94
CA SER A 821 -32.51 -11.27 10.85
C SER A 821 -33.00 -11.35 9.40
N ASP A 822 -32.77 -12.50 8.77
CA ASP A 822 -33.21 -12.76 7.39
C ASP A 822 -34.74 -12.86 7.28
N GLU A 823 -35.39 -13.44 8.28
CA GLU A 823 -36.84 -13.68 8.27
C GLU A 823 -37.65 -12.40 8.48
N THR A 824 -37.21 -11.54 9.40
CA THR A 824 -37.89 -10.25 9.64
C THR A 824 -37.41 -9.17 8.66
N ASN A 825 -36.36 -9.44 7.89
CA ASN A 825 -35.68 -8.51 6.99
C ASN A 825 -35.15 -7.25 7.71
N ASN A 826 -34.71 -7.40 8.96
CA ASN A 826 -34.21 -6.30 9.79
C ASN A 826 -32.81 -6.57 10.34
N ILE A 827 -32.08 -5.49 10.58
CA ILE A 827 -30.79 -5.46 11.29
C ILE A 827 -30.99 -4.67 12.58
N LEU A 828 -30.74 -5.30 13.73
CA LEU A 828 -30.76 -4.62 15.02
C LEU A 828 -29.32 -4.31 15.45
N VAL A 829 -29.03 -3.04 15.66
CA VAL A 829 -27.72 -2.53 16.09
C VAL A 829 -27.83 -2.11 17.55
N GLY A 830 -27.10 -2.76 18.44
CA GLY A 830 -26.94 -2.35 19.83
C GLY A 830 -25.66 -1.55 20.03
N CYS A 831 -25.74 -0.48 20.82
CA CYS A 831 -24.65 0.46 21.03
C CYS A 831 -24.13 0.48 22.47
N PHE A 832 -22.87 0.90 22.65
CA PHE A 832 -22.29 1.06 23.98
C PHE A 832 -22.88 2.25 24.74
N ASP A 833 -23.40 3.27 24.06
CA ASP A 833 -24.17 4.36 24.68
C ASP A 833 -25.55 3.95 25.21
N GLY A 834 -25.96 2.69 25.01
CA GLY A 834 -27.24 2.15 25.46
C GLY A 834 -28.37 2.34 24.47
N ARG A 835 -28.07 2.66 23.20
CA ARG A 835 -29.10 2.76 22.17
C ARG A 835 -29.23 1.49 21.35
N VAL A 836 -30.44 1.23 20.85
CA VAL A 836 -30.74 0.13 19.93
C VAL A 836 -31.41 0.70 18.70
N TYR A 837 -30.88 0.40 17.52
CA TYR A 837 -31.46 0.80 16.25
C TYR A 837 -31.94 -0.39 15.45
N ILE A 838 -33.01 -0.20 14.70
CA ILE A 838 -33.54 -1.18 13.77
C ILE A 838 -33.35 -0.61 12.36
N PHE A 839 -32.74 -1.38 11.47
CA PHE A 839 -32.56 -1.04 10.07
C PHE A 839 -33.22 -2.07 9.15
N ASN A 840 -33.68 -1.65 7.97
CA ASN A 840 -34.09 -2.54 6.89
C ASN A 840 -32.86 -3.21 6.29
N LYS A 841 -32.80 -4.53 6.35
CA LYS A 841 -31.63 -5.30 5.91
C LYS A 841 -31.28 -5.06 4.44
N ASN A 842 -32.28 -5.08 3.54
CA ASN A 842 -32.04 -4.94 2.10
C ASN A 842 -31.46 -3.56 1.74
N GLU A 843 -31.91 -2.50 2.41
CA GLU A 843 -31.40 -1.15 2.17
C GLU A 843 -29.94 -1.01 2.63
N VAL A 844 -29.60 -1.62 3.77
CA VAL A 844 -28.23 -1.64 4.31
C VAL A 844 -27.28 -2.47 3.44
N GLU A 845 -27.70 -3.66 3.00
CA GLU A 845 -26.89 -4.53 2.15
C GLU A 845 -26.56 -3.88 0.80
N ASN A 846 -27.46 -3.05 0.27
CA ASN A 846 -27.23 -2.27 -0.95
C ASN A 846 -26.31 -1.04 -0.71
N GLY A 847 -26.38 -0.43 0.48
CA GLY A 847 -25.66 0.81 0.81
C GLY A 847 -24.20 0.65 1.22
N GLN A 848 -23.71 -0.58 1.45
CA GLN A 848 -22.32 -0.96 1.80
C GLN A 848 -21.72 -0.35 3.09
N PHE A 849 -22.16 0.81 3.58
CA PHE A 849 -21.59 1.46 4.78
C PHE A 849 -22.62 2.29 5.56
N ILE A 850 -22.50 2.29 6.90
CA ILE A 850 -23.35 3.06 7.82
C ILE A 850 -22.50 3.76 8.90
N LEU A 851 -22.67 5.08 9.03
CA LEU A 851 -22.03 5.91 10.07
C LEU A 851 -23.06 6.37 11.12
N LEU A 852 -23.23 5.57 12.18
CA LEU A 852 -24.39 5.68 13.07
C LEU A 852 -24.52 7.05 13.79
N GLN A 853 -23.42 7.60 14.30
CA GLN A 853 -23.45 8.86 15.04
C GLN A 853 -23.92 10.07 14.23
N GLU A 854 -23.47 10.21 12.97
CA GLU A 854 -23.88 11.35 12.13
C GLU A 854 -25.34 11.19 11.66
N ILE A 855 -25.79 9.96 11.40
CA ILE A 855 -27.19 9.65 11.09
C ILE A 855 -28.13 10.17 12.20
N LEU A 856 -27.74 9.98 13.46
CA LEU A 856 -28.53 10.40 14.62
C LEU A 856 -28.60 11.90 14.81
N LYS A 857 -27.54 12.62 14.49
CA LYS A 857 -27.58 14.10 14.50
C LYS A 857 -28.52 14.63 13.42
N THR A 858 -28.62 13.90 12.30
CA THR A 858 -29.35 14.34 11.11
C THR A 858 -30.86 14.07 11.20
N SER A 859 -31.25 12.90 11.74
CA SER A 859 -32.65 12.45 11.80
C SER A 859 -33.62 13.43 12.53
N PRO A 860 -33.29 13.97 13.72
CA PRO A 860 -34.12 14.96 14.40
C PRO A 860 -34.34 16.24 13.58
N ILE A 861 -33.29 16.71 12.90
CA ILE A 861 -33.34 17.91 12.06
C ILE A 861 -34.29 17.68 10.89
N ILE A 862 -34.20 16.52 10.21
CA ILE A 862 -35.15 16.16 9.14
C ILE A 862 -36.60 16.19 9.65
N SER A 863 -36.84 15.64 10.83
CA SER A 863 -38.17 15.64 11.43
C SER A 863 -38.68 17.05 11.68
N GLU A 864 -37.88 17.92 12.32
CA GLU A 864 -38.24 19.31 12.61
C GLU A 864 -38.60 20.08 11.33
N LEU A 865 -37.73 20.01 10.31
CA LEU A 865 -37.95 20.70 9.03
C LEU A 865 -39.25 20.24 8.33
N LEU A 866 -39.53 18.93 8.33
CA LEU A 866 -40.77 18.41 7.73
C LEU A 866 -42.02 18.84 8.52
N HIS A 867 -41.91 19.03 9.84
CA HIS A 867 -43.02 19.59 10.64
C HIS A 867 -43.29 21.06 10.31
N ASP A 868 -42.24 21.86 10.15
CA ASP A 868 -42.36 23.27 9.76
C ASP A 868 -42.91 23.42 8.34
N GLU A 869 -42.50 22.55 7.42
CA GLU A 869 -43.05 22.50 6.07
C GLU A 869 -44.53 22.12 6.07
N ILE A 870 -44.94 21.12 6.87
CA ILE A 870 -46.35 20.77 7.06
C ILE A 870 -47.14 21.97 7.60
N LYS A 871 -46.60 22.70 8.57
CA LYS A 871 -47.24 23.89 9.14
C LYS A 871 -47.43 24.96 8.07
N HIS A 872 -46.41 25.21 7.25
CA HIS A 872 -46.50 26.15 6.13
C HIS A 872 -47.59 25.75 5.12
N ILE A 873 -47.66 24.47 4.75
CA ILE A 873 -48.68 23.98 3.82
C ILE A 873 -50.08 24.09 4.43
N LEU A 874 -50.25 23.82 5.72
CA LEU A 874 -51.52 24.01 6.42
C LEU A 874 -51.96 25.48 6.42
N ASP A 875 -51.02 26.41 6.59
CA ASP A 875 -51.32 27.84 6.48
C ASP A 875 -51.79 28.21 5.06
N LEU A 876 -51.17 27.64 4.01
CA LEU A 876 -51.63 27.82 2.63
C LEU A 876 -53.02 27.23 2.38
N ILE A 877 -53.30 26.03 2.90
CA ILE A 877 -54.64 25.41 2.84
C ILE A 877 -55.68 26.33 3.47
N ASN A 878 -55.34 26.98 4.59
CA ASN A 878 -56.25 27.87 5.30
C ASN A 878 -56.53 29.19 4.56
N GLN A 879 -55.68 29.62 3.62
CA GLN A 879 -55.88 30.82 2.82
C GLN A 879 -56.99 30.70 1.76
N LYS A 880 -57.47 29.47 1.46
CA LYS A 880 -58.57 29.20 0.52
C LYS A 880 -58.43 29.92 -0.83
N LYS A 881 -57.26 29.79 -1.46
CA LYS A 881 -57.02 30.45 -2.74
C LYS A 881 -57.94 29.90 -3.83
N PRO A 882 -58.45 30.75 -4.75
CA PRO A 882 -59.34 30.30 -5.81
C PRO A 882 -58.78 29.11 -6.61
N PHE A 883 -59.66 28.18 -6.92
CA PHE A 883 -59.42 26.93 -7.66
C PHE A 883 -58.40 25.96 -7.04
N SER A 884 -57.95 26.19 -5.79
CA SER A 884 -57.20 25.19 -5.00
C SER A 884 -58.09 24.04 -4.52
N ASN A 885 -57.51 22.90 -4.16
CA ASN A 885 -58.20 21.75 -3.56
C ASN A 885 -57.73 21.53 -2.11
N PRO A 886 -58.24 22.31 -1.13
CA PRO A 886 -57.83 22.22 0.26
C PRO A 886 -58.22 20.89 0.91
N VAL A 887 -59.29 20.23 0.44
CA VAL A 887 -59.78 18.95 0.98
C VAL A 887 -58.77 17.84 0.68
N LYS A 888 -58.35 17.72 -0.58
CA LYS A 888 -57.36 16.72 -1.01
C LYS A 888 -55.99 17.00 -0.42
N ALA A 889 -55.55 18.26 -0.40
CA ALA A 889 -54.30 18.68 0.22
C ALA A 889 -54.24 18.31 1.72
N LYS A 890 -55.30 18.61 2.48
CA LYS A 890 -55.37 18.28 3.91
C LYS A 890 -55.33 16.78 4.18
N ARG A 891 -56.02 15.97 3.36
CA ARG A 891 -55.99 14.50 3.46
C ARG A 891 -54.57 13.95 3.27
N LEU A 892 -53.80 14.50 2.34
CA LEU A 892 -52.41 14.10 2.10
C LEU A 892 -51.51 14.51 3.27
N ILE A 893 -51.66 15.72 3.80
CA ILE A 893 -50.93 16.19 4.98
C ILE A 893 -51.23 15.35 6.23
N ASP A 894 -52.48 14.97 6.47
CA ASP A 894 -52.82 14.11 7.61
C ASP A 894 -52.20 12.71 7.50
N LYS A 895 -52.03 12.19 6.27
CA LYS A 895 -51.27 10.96 6.03
C LYS A 895 -49.77 11.17 6.25
N ALA A 896 -49.21 12.28 5.79
CA ALA A 896 -47.80 12.63 5.99
C ALA A 896 -47.45 12.73 7.48
N LYS A 897 -48.29 13.40 8.30
CA LYS A 897 -48.12 13.46 9.76
C LYS A 897 -48.07 12.08 10.41
N LYS A 898 -48.92 11.15 9.97
CA LYS A 898 -48.90 9.77 10.48
C LYS A 898 -47.61 9.02 10.12
N LEU A 899 -47.02 9.32 8.97
CA LEU A 899 -45.74 8.74 8.55
C LEU A 899 -44.56 9.36 9.28
N LEU A 900 -44.58 10.68 9.53
CA LEU A 900 -43.59 11.34 10.39
C LEU A 900 -43.60 10.79 11.81
N ASN A 901 -44.77 10.56 12.40
CA ASN A 901 -44.89 9.91 13.71
C ASN A 901 -44.36 8.46 13.72
N ARG A 902 -44.13 7.87 12.54
CA ARG A 902 -43.51 6.56 12.34
C ARG A 902 -42.10 6.68 11.75
N ASN A 903 -41.47 7.85 11.81
CA ASN A 903 -40.13 8.13 11.29
C ASN A 903 -39.92 7.74 9.80
N ASP A 904 -40.99 7.63 9.01
CA ASP A 904 -40.93 7.35 7.57
C ASP A 904 -40.82 8.67 6.80
N TYR A 905 -39.65 9.31 6.92
CA TYR A 905 -39.40 10.67 6.44
C TYR A 905 -39.51 10.79 4.91
N TYR A 906 -39.08 9.77 4.16
CA TYR A 906 -39.15 9.76 2.69
C TYR A 906 -40.59 9.81 2.19
N LYS A 907 -41.45 8.89 2.66
CA LYS A 907 -42.86 8.88 2.24
C LYS A 907 -43.63 10.08 2.77
N ALA A 908 -43.30 10.57 3.96
CA ALA A 908 -43.87 11.81 4.47
C ALA A 908 -43.57 12.97 3.52
N ARG A 909 -42.31 13.10 3.08
CA ARG A 909 -41.88 14.13 2.11
C ARG A 909 -42.59 14.00 0.77
N GLU A 910 -42.76 12.79 0.23
CA GLU A 910 -43.52 12.58 -1.01
C GLU A 910 -44.97 13.09 -0.91
N LEU A 911 -45.66 12.77 0.18
CA LEU A 911 -47.04 13.22 0.42
C LEU A 911 -47.14 14.73 0.66
N ILE A 912 -46.16 15.32 1.34
CA ILE A 912 -46.03 16.77 1.52
C ILE A 912 -45.88 17.43 0.14
N ASN A 913 -44.98 16.94 -0.71
CA ASN A 913 -44.78 17.44 -2.07
C ASN A 913 -46.03 17.29 -2.93
N GLU A 914 -46.72 16.15 -2.84
CA GLU A 914 -47.97 15.91 -3.55
C GLU A 914 -49.06 16.90 -3.11
N SER A 915 -49.16 17.19 -1.80
CA SER A 915 -50.16 18.09 -1.26
C SER A 915 -50.03 19.52 -1.79
N ARG A 916 -48.80 20.00 -2.06
CA ARG A 916 -48.52 21.34 -2.59
C ARG A 916 -49.19 21.61 -3.93
N LYS A 917 -49.32 20.61 -4.80
CA LYS A 917 -50.01 20.73 -6.10
C LYS A 917 -51.46 21.16 -5.96
N TYR A 918 -52.05 20.93 -4.79
CA TYR A 918 -53.45 21.19 -4.49
C TYR A 918 -53.66 22.43 -3.61
N THR A 919 -52.62 23.07 -3.07
CA THR A 919 -52.76 24.26 -2.19
C THR A 919 -52.73 25.59 -2.93
N ASN A 920 -51.95 25.70 -4.00
CA ASN A 920 -51.90 26.88 -4.87
C ASN A 920 -52.16 26.42 -6.32
N SER A 921 -53.32 26.76 -6.88
CA SER A 921 -53.63 26.41 -8.27
C SER A 921 -53.14 27.50 -9.24
N ASN A 922 -52.52 27.10 -10.34
CA ASN A 922 -52.11 28.00 -11.45
C ASN A 922 -53.27 28.27 -12.43
N ILE A 923 -54.51 28.20 -11.94
CA ILE A 923 -55.71 28.23 -12.77
C ILE A 923 -56.13 29.68 -12.99
N GLU A 924 -55.91 30.15 -14.21
CA GLU A 924 -56.38 31.43 -14.70
C GLU A 924 -57.61 31.23 -15.59
N LEU A 925 -58.77 31.32 -14.95
CA LEU A 925 -60.07 31.35 -15.62
C LEU A 925 -60.58 32.79 -15.63
N ASP A 926 -61.01 33.27 -16.80
CA ASP A 926 -61.77 34.51 -16.95
C ASP A 926 -63.25 34.20 -17.24
N ALA A 927 -64.13 35.09 -16.79
CA ALA A 927 -65.56 34.94 -16.97
C ALA A 927 -66.16 36.26 -17.47
N LYS A 928 -67.03 36.17 -18.47
CA LYS A 928 -67.68 37.33 -19.10
C LYS A 928 -69.19 37.17 -19.14
N LEU A 929 -69.88 38.03 -18.38
CA LEU A 929 -71.34 38.14 -18.40
C LEU A 929 -71.82 38.84 -19.68
N MET A 930 -72.59 38.14 -20.51
CA MET A 930 -72.98 38.63 -21.85
C MET A 930 -74.10 39.68 -21.82
N LYS A 931 -74.88 39.74 -20.73
CA LYS A 931 -75.99 40.70 -20.56
C LYS A 931 -75.93 41.37 -19.19
N LYS A 932 -76.00 42.70 -19.18
CA LYS A 932 -75.86 43.53 -17.95
C LYS A 932 -77.08 44.42 -17.65
N VAL A 933 -78.12 44.37 -18.50
CA VAL A 933 -79.35 45.16 -18.33
C VAL A 933 -80.52 44.20 -18.29
N PHE A 934 -81.38 44.37 -17.28
CA PHE A 934 -82.46 43.45 -16.94
C PHE A 934 -83.76 44.18 -16.57
N GLU A 935 -84.86 43.45 -16.62
CA GLU A 935 -86.16 43.86 -16.12
C GLU A 935 -86.43 43.20 -14.76
N ILE A 936 -86.93 43.99 -13.82
CA ILE A 936 -87.22 43.52 -12.46
C ILE A 936 -88.29 42.42 -12.50
N ASN A 937 -88.17 41.43 -11.62
CA ASN A 937 -89.12 40.33 -11.46
C ASN A 937 -89.42 39.54 -12.75
N THR A 938 -88.53 39.61 -13.75
CA THR A 938 -88.63 38.85 -15.00
C THR A 938 -87.48 37.87 -15.14
N TRP A 939 -87.79 36.62 -15.52
CA TRP A 939 -86.77 35.62 -15.83
C TRP A 939 -86.22 35.86 -17.24
N GLU A 940 -84.92 36.11 -17.36
CA GLU A 940 -84.26 36.37 -18.64
C GLU A 940 -83.12 35.39 -18.91
N ASP A 941 -83.01 34.86 -20.14
CA ASP A 941 -81.89 34.00 -20.58
C ASP A 941 -80.60 34.82 -20.74
N VAL A 942 -79.53 34.35 -20.10
CA VAL A 942 -78.21 34.96 -20.03
C VAL A 942 -77.13 33.91 -20.25
N GLY A 943 -76.16 34.27 -21.10
CA GLY A 943 -74.91 33.54 -21.24
C GLY A 943 -73.79 34.12 -20.37
N ILE A 944 -72.97 33.26 -19.78
CA ILE A 944 -71.67 33.60 -19.22
C ILE A 944 -70.61 32.83 -20.02
N SER A 945 -69.68 33.53 -20.66
CA SER A 945 -68.53 32.91 -21.32
C SER A 945 -67.43 32.68 -20.29
N PHE A 946 -66.87 31.48 -20.26
CA PHE A 946 -65.69 31.12 -19.48
C PHE A 946 -64.53 30.85 -20.43
N ASP A 947 -63.45 31.60 -20.27
CA ASP A 947 -62.23 31.46 -21.05
C ASP A 947 -61.14 30.92 -20.12
N TYR A 948 -60.72 29.67 -20.33
CA TYR A 948 -59.68 29.06 -19.50
C TYR A 948 -58.30 29.40 -20.06
N ILE A 949 -57.75 30.52 -19.62
CA ILE A 949 -56.53 31.13 -20.16
C ILE A 949 -55.31 30.24 -19.94
N LYS A 950 -55.11 29.79 -18.70
CA LYS A 950 -53.94 28.99 -18.32
C LYS A 950 -54.27 28.08 -17.14
N GLY A 951 -53.80 26.84 -17.18
CA GLY A 951 -53.81 25.97 -16.01
C GLY A 951 -53.35 24.55 -16.36
N ASP A 952 -53.06 23.79 -15.32
CA ASP A 952 -52.35 22.51 -15.45
C ASP A 952 -53.29 21.29 -15.39
N MET A 953 -54.60 21.50 -15.23
CA MET A 953 -55.61 20.44 -15.17
C MET A 953 -56.96 20.92 -15.74
N PRO A 954 -57.78 20.04 -16.33
CA PRO A 954 -59.16 20.39 -16.68
C PRO A 954 -60.03 20.60 -15.44
N LEU A 955 -61.00 21.52 -15.55
CA LEU A 955 -62.01 21.77 -14.50
C LEU A 955 -63.30 21.04 -14.86
N TYR A 956 -63.93 20.42 -13.87
CA TYR A 956 -65.16 19.66 -14.03
C TYR A 956 -66.35 20.34 -13.35
N ASN A 957 -67.55 20.05 -13.83
CA ASN A 957 -68.82 20.48 -13.24
C ASN A 957 -68.89 21.98 -12.91
N LEU A 958 -68.50 22.82 -13.87
CA LEU A 958 -68.38 24.26 -13.68
C LEU A 958 -69.78 24.89 -13.55
N ARG A 959 -69.98 25.56 -12.42
CA ARG A 959 -71.24 26.13 -11.96
C ARG A 959 -71.04 27.55 -11.46
N VAL A 960 -72.11 28.35 -11.53
CA VAL A 960 -72.16 29.74 -11.06
C VAL A 960 -73.28 29.93 -10.06
N THR A 961 -72.94 30.42 -8.88
CA THR A 961 -73.91 30.80 -7.86
C THR A 961 -73.86 32.30 -7.62
N CYS A 962 -74.94 32.86 -7.09
CA CYS A 962 -74.99 34.24 -6.63
C CYS A 962 -75.45 34.21 -5.18
N SER A 963 -74.67 34.83 -4.31
CA SER A 963 -74.94 34.91 -2.88
C SER A 963 -75.88 36.06 -2.51
N ASP A 964 -76.13 36.98 -3.44
CA ASP A 964 -77.03 38.10 -3.26
C ASP A 964 -78.47 37.68 -3.58
N GLU A 965 -79.38 37.82 -2.61
CA GLU A 965 -80.82 37.56 -2.80
C GLU A 965 -81.46 38.47 -3.86
N SER A 966 -80.75 39.53 -4.26
CA SER A 966 -81.15 40.43 -5.34
C SER A 966 -81.29 39.76 -6.70
N VAL A 967 -80.69 38.58 -6.93
CA VAL A 967 -80.77 37.85 -8.19
C VAL A 967 -80.94 36.35 -7.96
N LYS A 968 -82.03 35.77 -8.49
CA LYS A 968 -82.20 34.31 -8.54
C LYS A 968 -81.69 33.76 -9.88
N LEU A 969 -81.05 32.60 -9.83
CA LEU A 969 -80.48 31.92 -11.01
C LEU A 969 -81.16 30.56 -11.25
N LYS A 970 -81.41 30.20 -12.52
CA LYS A 970 -81.88 28.86 -12.93
C LYS A 970 -81.14 28.37 -14.17
N TYR A 971 -80.47 27.23 -14.09
CA TYR A 971 -79.63 26.74 -15.19
C TYR A 971 -80.44 26.23 -16.38
N LEU A 972 -79.94 26.52 -17.59
CA LEU A 972 -80.46 25.97 -18.84
C LEU A 972 -79.48 24.97 -19.46
N LYS A 973 -78.17 25.23 -19.36
CA LYS A 973 -77.13 24.35 -19.87
C LYS A 973 -75.89 24.42 -18.97
N PHE A 974 -75.36 23.25 -18.59
CA PHE A 974 -74.18 23.10 -17.73
C PHE A 974 -72.88 22.96 -18.54
N ILE A 975 -71.74 23.17 -17.89
CA ILE A 975 -70.40 22.89 -18.42
C ILE A 975 -69.81 21.74 -17.60
N ASP A 976 -69.83 20.52 -18.14
CA ASP A 976 -69.35 19.33 -17.43
C ASP A 976 -67.81 19.28 -17.35
N LYS A 977 -67.12 19.87 -18.33
CA LYS A 977 -65.65 19.94 -18.39
C LYS A 977 -65.21 21.17 -19.18
N ILE A 978 -64.15 21.84 -18.75
CA ILE A 978 -63.41 22.84 -19.53
C ILE A 978 -61.91 22.59 -19.39
N SER A 979 -61.20 22.51 -20.51
CA SER A 979 -59.75 22.30 -20.53
C SER A 979 -58.98 23.61 -20.76
N PRO A 980 -57.69 23.68 -20.37
CA PRO A 980 -56.86 24.85 -20.64
C PRO A 980 -56.85 25.23 -22.14
N GLY A 981 -57.00 26.52 -22.44
CA GLY A 981 -57.13 27.06 -23.79
C GLY A 981 -58.54 26.98 -24.39
N GLU A 982 -59.51 26.36 -23.71
CA GLU A 982 -60.89 26.29 -24.19
C GLU A 982 -61.74 27.47 -23.70
N SER A 983 -62.71 27.85 -24.52
CA SER A 983 -63.79 28.79 -24.19
C SER A 983 -65.14 28.08 -24.21
N LYS A 984 -65.90 28.15 -23.11
CA LYS A 984 -67.25 27.54 -23.03
C LYS A 984 -68.27 28.50 -22.46
N MET A 985 -69.50 28.43 -23.00
CA MET A 985 -70.61 29.28 -22.58
C MET A 985 -71.57 28.52 -21.68
N LEU A 986 -71.76 29.02 -20.46
CA LEU A 986 -72.81 28.59 -19.54
C LEU A 986 -74.08 29.39 -19.84
N ARG A 987 -75.23 28.73 -19.98
CA ARG A 987 -76.54 29.41 -20.15
C ARG A 987 -77.43 29.21 -18.94
N LEU A 988 -78.01 30.30 -18.45
CA LEU A 988 -78.87 30.32 -17.28
C LEU A 988 -79.93 31.42 -17.42
N LEU A 989 -81.04 31.26 -16.71
CA LEU A 989 -82.04 32.30 -16.50
C LEU A 989 -81.66 33.11 -15.25
N MET A 990 -81.71 34.43 -15.34
CA MET A 990 -81.52 35.35 -14.22
C MET A 990 -82.81 36.11 -13.93
N LEU A 991 -83.16 36.22 -12.64
CA LEU A 991 -84.30 36.98 -12.14
C LEU A 991 -83.80 38.01 -11.12
N PRO A 992 -83.63 39.27 -11.51
CA PRO A 992 -83.32 40.33 -10.57
C PRO A 992 -84.60 40.82 -9.86
N VAL A 993 -84.56 40.93 -8.54
CA VAL A 993 -85.74 41.26 -7.71
C VAL A 993 -85.74 42.69 -7.16
N TYR A 994 -84.63 43.43 -7.29
CA TYR A 994 -84.53 44.83 -6.90
C TYR A 994 -84.27 45.74 -8.11
N LYS A 995 -84.82 46.96 -8.08
CA LYS A 995 -84.64 47.97 -9.13
C LYS A 995 -83.38 48.78 -8.85
N GLY A 996 -82.61 49.11 -9.89
CA GLY A 996 -81.48 50.03 -9.78
C GLY A 996 -80.19 49.51 -10.42
N LYS A 997 -79.08 50.20 -10.15
CA LYS A 997 -77.74 49.77 -10.56
C LYS A 997 -77.00 49.26 -9.34
N TYR A 998 -76.62 47.99 -9.34
CA TYR A 998 -75.89 47.39 -8.23
C TYR A 998 -74.84 46.37 -8.73
N PRO A 999 -73.77 46.15 -7.95
CA PRO A 999 -72.79 45.12 -8.26
C PRO A 999 -73.41 43.73 -8.12
N LEU A 1000 -73.01 42.82 -9.00
CA LEU A 1000 -73.38 41.41 -9.01
C LEU A 1000 -72.10 40.59 -8.84
N ALA A 1001 -72.00 39.86 -7.74
CA ALA A 1001 -70.94 38.90 -7.50
C ALA A 1001 -71.42 37.50 -7.93
N LEU A 1002 -70.66 36.86 -8.82
CA LEU A 1002 -70.90 35.51 -9.30
C LEU A 1002 -69.79 34.59 -8.80
N ASP A 1003 -70.17 33.63 -7.95
CA ASP A 1003 -69.29 32.62 -7.37
C ASP A 1003 -69.19 31.45 -8.34
N VAL A 1004 -68.02 31.26 -8.93
CA VAL A 1004 -67.70 30.13 -9.80
C VAL A 1004 -67.19 28.97 -8.96
N ILE A 1005 -67.84 27.83 -9.11
CA ILE A 1005 -67.55 26.58 -8.42
C ILE A 1005 -67.24 25.54 -9.48
N CYS A 1006 -66.20 24.75 -9.25
CA CYS A 1006 -65.82 23.63 -10.10
C CYS A 1006 -65.21 22.52 -9.25
N GLU A 1007 -65.03 21.36 -9.85
CA GLU A 1007 -64.51 20.15 -9.22
C GLU A 1007 -63.25 19.68 -9.95
N ASP A 1008 -62.41 18.90 -9.26
CA ASP A 1008 -61.34 18.14 -9.89
C ASP A 1008 -61.87 16.86 -10.57
N GLU A 1009 -60.99 16.08 -11.20
CA GLU A 1009 -61.36 14.83 -11.88
C GLU A 1009 -61.92 13.74 -10.95
N GLU A 1010 -61.63 13.81 -9.65
CA GLU A 1010 -62.13 12.91 -8.62
C GLU A 1010 -63.47 13.38 -8.03
N GLY A 1011 -64.01 14.50 -8.50
CA GLY A 1011 -65.26 15.11 -8.01
C GLY A 1011 -65.10 15.88 -6.69
N ASN A 1012 -63.87 16.19 -6.27
CA ASN A 1012 -63.64 17.02 -5.10
C ASN A 1012 -63.86 18.50 -5.45
N PRO A 1013 -64.55 19.28 -4.61
CA PRO A 1013 -64.80 20.68 -4.89
C PRO A 1013 -63.52 21.51 -4.79
N LEU A 1014 -63.31 22.38 -5.77
CA LEU A 1014 -62.27 23.40 -5.77
C LEU A 1014 -62.76 24.68 -5.09
N GLU A 1015 -61.83 25.45 -4.52
CA GLU A 1015 -62.14 26.73 -3.91
C GLU A 1015 -62.73 27.72 -4.92
N LYS A 1016 -63.78 28.40 -4.50
CA LYS A 1016 -64.59 29.23 -5.40
C LYS A 1016 -63.84 30.49 -5.84
N LYS A 1017 -64.08 30.95 -7.07
CA LYS A 1017 -63.61 32.27 -7.56
C LYS A 1017 -64.79 33.20 -7.77
N VAL A 1018 -64.70 34.42 -7.25
CA VAL A 1018 -65.74 35.43 -7.41
C VAL A 1018 -65.43 36.31 -8.62
N PHE A 1019 -66.42 36.48 -9.49
CA PHE A 1019 -66.38 37.46 -10.59
C PHE A 1019 -67.43 38.53 -10.37
N GLU A 1020 -66.98 39.78 -10.33
CA GLU A 1020 -67.86 40.92 -10.09
C GLU A 1020 -68.24 41.63 -11.39
N TYR A 1021 -69.52 41.91 -11.54
CA TYR A 1021 -70.07 42.67 -12.65
C TYR A 1021 -70.95 43.80 -12.12
N ARG A 1022 -71.20 44.83 -12.93
CA ARG A 1022 -72.23 45.84 -12.63
C ARG A 1022 -73.42 45.63 -13.54
N ILE A 1023 -74.60 45.47 -12.96
CA ILE A 1023 -75.85 45.27 -13.69
C ILE A 1023 -76.83 46.42 -13.45
N THR A 1024 -77.80 46.59 -14.35
CA THR A 1024 -78.86 47.63 -14.28
C THR A 1024 -80.23 46.98 -14.43
N VAL A 1025 -81.12 47.19 -13.47
CA VAL A 1025 -82.46 46.59 -13.43
C VAL A 1025 -83.55 47.67 -13.51
N LYS A 1026 -84.52 47.53 -14.43
CA LYS A 1026 -85.60 48.50 -14.72
C LYS A 1026 -86.99 47.95 -14.34
N SER A 1027 -87.97 48.82 -14.05
CA SER A 1027 -89.32 48.41 -13.61
C SER A 1027 -90.25 48.00 -14.76
N ILE A 1028 -91.08 46.98 -14.51
CA ILE A 1028 -92.25 46.62 -15.32
C ILE A 1028 -93.26 47.78 -15.27
N LYS A 1029 -93.76 48.26 -16.41
CA LYS A 1029 -94.76 49.34 -16.46
C LYS A 1029 -96.19 48.75 -16.42
N SER A 1030 -96.96 49.02 -15.36
CA SER A 1030 -98.43 49.18 -15.46
C SER A 1030 -99.06 49.71 -14.16
N ASP A 1031 -100.01 50.61 -14.35
CA ASP A 1031 -100.51 51.67 -13.47
C ASP A 1031 -101.51 51.25 -12.35
N THR A 1032 -101.44 52.02 -11.25
CA THR A 1032 -102.51 52.37 -10.27
C THR A 1032 -103.07 51.28 -9.34
N ASP A 1033 -103.40 51.52 -8.07
CA ASP A 1033 -103.06 52.52 -7.05
C ASP A 1033 -103.78 52.04 -5.75
N SER A 1034 -103.41 52.62 -4.61
CA SER A 1034 -104.04 52.49 -3.27
C SER A 1034 -103.63 51.27 -2.43
N GLY A 1035 -102.90 51.55 -1.35
CA GLY A 1035 -102.37 50.57 -0.43
C GLY A 1035 -103.06 50.51 0.93
N SER A 1036 -102.57 49.60 1.78
CA SER A 1036 -102.29 49.85 3.19
C SER A 1036 -101.69 48.58 3.82
N ILE A 1037 -100.55 48.79 4.48
CA ILE A 1037 -99.72 47.91 5.36
C ILE A 1037 -98.87 46.87 4.64
#